data_AF-A0A0W0WNC4-F1
#
_entry.id   AF-A0A0W0WNC4-F1
#
_cell.length_a   1.000
_cell.length_b   1.000
_cell.length_c   1.000
_cell.angle_alpha   90.00
_cell.angle_beta   90.00
_cell.angle_gamma   90.00
#
_symmetry.space_group_name_H-M   'P 1'
#
loop_
_entity.id
_entity.type
_entity.pdbx_description
1 polymer ?
#
loop_
_entity_poly.entity_id
_entity_poly.type
_entity_poly.pdbx_seq_one_letter_code
_entity_poly.pdbx_strand_id
1 'polypeptide(L)'
;MIIRHIPMKSIRKSSFLGLVNYITNTQGKQERVGQIRVTNCQNTEKEWVIHEVMATQALNQRAKGDKTYHLLISFAPNENPSTKTLKEIEEQAVASLGFSEHQRISAVHYDTDNLHIHIAINKIHPKRHTLYEPFRAYKTLGDMAQKLEMEYGLQQTNHSAKKVRAENLSDDMEYHAGIESFLGWIKRNCLSQLEETQNWSAFHNLLKENGLQIRERGNGFIILNSNGLAVKASSISRTLSKSNLEKRLGEFEPLKRKESPSFIQHHYEQRPINRRVNTTELFARYQIEQKNNKTSLSEALTSAKIRKNRLIEQAKQQGRLKRAAIKFMRGQRANKKILYTLVSKTLQSDIKKIRKQYSKERQLLVDNYQQSAWMDWLQKQALLGNEEALSVLRFRGARSSTINIINGAREADKNPIPNSRIDNITKEGTVIYRVGPCSIRDNGKVFKISKALSKEDLKVAIQMAQERFGRCIRIEGSALFKKVIVQTAAFFKLNITFEDINLELHHQNLITRLNSKENNNEQNRQLPFNNRTRTRRGNEITGTRLLNVNAFNGGGTGASTRLIEQHNKSHIDSFGGGPSPESKNCLRNLSQLSMVQFTQRSEMLLSGNVHGQLERQRTEFNHKLRRKVSRSEPKNFKLD
;
A
#
# COMPACT_ATOMS: atom_id res chain seq x y z
N MET A 1 -6.57 2.26 18.06
CA MET A 1 -5.38 1.83 17.27
C MET A 1 -5.38 0.33 17.01
N ILE A 2 -5.15 -0.14 15.78
CA ILE A 2 -5.01 -1.56 15.43
C ILE A 2 -3.54 -1.92 15.21
N ILE A 3 -3.07 -3.01 15.83
CA ILE A 3 -1.74 -3.58 15.57
C ILE A 3 -1.90 -4.95 14.88
N ARG A 4 -1.36 -5.10 13.66
CA ARG A 4 -1.56 -6.27 12.80
C ARG A 4 -0.26 -6.74 12.17
N HIS A 5 0.00 -8.05 12.27
CA HIS A 5 0.98 -8.71 11.42
C HIS A 5 0.44 -8.84 9.99
N ILE A 6 1.23 -8.41 9.01
CA ILE A 6 0.98 -8.63 7.59
C ILE A 6 1.80 -9.85 7.16
N PRO A 7 1.21 -11.06 7.12
CA PRO A 7 1.96 -12.26 6.81
C PRO A 7 2.37 -12.26 5.34
N MET A 8 3.64 -12.55 5.08
CA MET A 8 4.10 -12.85 3.74
C MET A 8 3.52 -14.19 3.35
N LYS A 9 2.71 -14.21 2.29
CA LYS A 9 1.95 -15.40 2.02
C LYS A 9 2.83 -16.47 1.29
N SER A 10 3.83 -16.07 0.48
CA SER A 10 4.86 -16.97 -0.10
C SER A 10 6.29 -16.63 0.35
N ILE A 11 6.94 -17.59 1.03
CA ILE A 11 8.27 -17.40 1.63
C ILE A 11 9.34 -17.09 0.58
N ARG A 12 9.31 -17.74 -0.59
CA ARG A 12 10.31 -17.54 -1.67
C ARG A 12 10.34 -16.11 -2.21
N LYS A 13 9.28 -15.34 -1.95
CA LYS A 13 9.09 -13.97 -2.42
C LYS A 13 9.29 -12.96 -1.29
N SER A 14 9.39 -13.43 -0.04
CA SER A 14 9.74 -12.57 1.08
C SER A 14 11.16 -12.05 0.89
N SER A 15 11.29 -10.74 1.03
CA SER A 15 12.58 -10.06 0.92
C SER A 15 12.55 -8.85 1.84
N PHE A 16 13.53 -8.77 2.73
CA PHE A 16 13.71 -7.59 3.57
C PHE A 16 13.90 -6.35 2.69
N LEU A 17 14.78 -6.41 1.68
CA LEU A 17 14.95 -5.38 0.66
C LEU A 17 13.63 -4.97 0.01
N GLY A 18 12.82 -5.94 -0.42
CA GLY A 18 11.53 -5.67 -1.07
C GLY A 18 10.57 -4.92 -0.15
N LEU A 19 10.50 -5.34 1.13
CA LEU A 19 9.65 -4.69 2.12
C LEU A 19 10.16 -3.28 2.47
N VAL A 20 11.46 -3.10 2.71
CA VAL A 20 12.04 -1.79 3.00
C VAL A 20 11.80 -0.83 1.85
N ASN A 21 12.10 -1.24 0.62
CA ASN A 21 11.82 -0.44 -0.57
C ASN A 21 10.33 -0.10 -0.69
N TYR A 22 9.41 -0.99 -0.32
CA TYR A 22 7.98 -0.69 -0.34
C TYR A 22 7.59 0.36 0.71
N ILE A 23 8.08 0.25 1.95
CA ILE A 23 7.66 1.12 3.06
C ILE A 23 8.36 2.48 3.04
N THR A 24 9.53 2.61 2.42
CA THR A 24 10.23 3.90 2.31
C THR A 24 9.99 4.62 0.98
N ASN A 25 9.24 4.02 0.04
CA ASN A 25 8.97 4.62 -1.27
C ASN A 25 7.75 5.55 -1.19
N THR A 26 7.93 6.76 -1.71
CA THR A 26 6.92 7.82 -1.81
C THR A 26 5.83 7.51 -2.83
N GLN A 27 6.06 6.60 -3.78
CA GLN A 27 5.12 6.22 -4.85
C GLN A 27 4.59 7.42 -5.64
N GLY A 28 5.44 8.44 -5.83
CA GLY A 28 5.05 9.69 -6.48
C GLY A 28 4.20 10.64 -5.62
N LYS A 29 3.91 10.27 -4.37
CA LYS A 29 3.14 11.07 -3.41
C LYS A 29 4.08 11.67 -2.36
N GLN A 30 4.08 12.99 -2.22
CA GLN A 30 5.04 13.64 -1.34
C GLN A 30 4.68 13.47 0.14
N GLU A 31 3.39 13.41 0.49
CA GLU A 31 2.95 13.26 1.88
C GLU A 31 2.96 11.79 2.35
N ARG A 32 3.26 10.81 1.47
CA ARG A 32 3.16 9.38 1.83
C ARG A 32 4.07 8.99 2.98
N VAL A 33 5.37 9.28 2.89
CA VAL A 33 6.37 8.78 3.85
C VAL A 33 6.77 9.89 4.80
N GLY A 34 6.54 9.65 6.08
CA GLY A 34 6.95 10.47 7.21
C GLY A 34 8.32 10.08 7.77
N GLN A 35 8.42 10.12 9.09
CA GLN A 35 9.64 9.75 9.80
C GLN A 35 9.98 8.27 9.53
N ILE A 36 11.24 8.04 9.15
CA ILE A 36 11.84 6.71 9.05
C ILE A 36 12.73 6.53 10.29
N ARG A 37 12.64 5.37 10.95
CA ARG A 37 13.50 5.04 12.09
C ARG A 37 14.16 3.70 11.88
N VAL A 38 15.45 3.64 12.15
CA VAL A 38 16.26 2.42 12.14
C VAL A 38 16.60 2.08 13.59
N THR A 39 16.52 0.81 13.97
CA THR A 39 16.85 0.35 15.33
C THR A 39 17.63 -0.95 15.30
N ASN A 40 18.62 -1.05 16.18
CA ASN A 40 19.54 -2.18 16.32
C ASN A 40 20.37 -2.50 15.06
N CYS A 41 20.63 -1.50 14.22
CA CYS A 41 21.55 -1.60 13.09
C CYS A 41 22.78 -0.71 13.34
N GLN A 42 23.90 -1.04 12.70
CA GLN A 42 25.15 -0.26 12.82
C GLN A 42 25.10 1.04 12.01
N ASN A 43 24.30 1.07 10.96
CA ASN A 43 24.13 2.24 10.10
C ASN A 43 22.66 2.73 10.13
N THR A 44 22.45 3.99 9.78
CA THR A 44 21.13 4.62 9.65
C THR A 44 20.69 4.75 8.19
N GLU A 45 21.63 4.66 7.24
CA GLU A 45 21.38 4.76 5.82
C GLU A 45 20.67 3.52 5.27
N LYS A 46 19.57 3.74 4.53
CA LYS A 46 18.65 2.69 4.08
C LYS A 46 19.36 1.54 3.35
N GLU A 47 20.22 1.83 2.39
CA GLU A 47 20.91 0.80 1.59
C GLU A 47 21.86 -0.04 2.46
N TRP A 48 22.60 0.59 3.38
CA TRP A 48 23.50 -0.10 4.29
C TRP A 48 22.74 -0.97 5.30
N VAL A 49 21.63 -0.48 5.84
CA VAL A 49 20.74 -1.25 6.72
C VAL A 49 20.21 -2.50 6.02
N ILE A 50 19.80 -2.38 4.76
CA ILE A 50 19.33 -3.53 3.98
C ILE A 50 20.45 -4.57 3.84
N HIS A 51 21.67 -4.14 3.48
CA HIS A 51 22.81 -5.03 3.34
C HIS A 51 23.19 -5.71 4.66
N GLU A 52 23.20 -4.96 5.77
CA GLU A 52 23.50 -5.48 7.11
C GLU A 52 22.50 -6.56 7.54
N VAL A 53 21.20 -6.30 7.39
CA VAL A 53 20.14 -7.26 7.73
C VAL A 53 20.20 -8.48 6.83
N MET A 54 20.41 -8.29 5.52
CA MET A 54 20.52 -9.42 4.58
C MET A 54 21.74 -10.28 4.86
N ALA A 55 22.88 -9.68 5.22
CA ALA A 55 24.07 -10.41 5.65
C ALA A 55 23.77 -11.25 6.91
N THR A 56 23.12 -10.63 7.91
CA THR A 56 22.68 -11.33 9.13
C THR A 56 21.73 -12.49 8.83
N GLN A 57 20.78 -12.29 7.90
CA GLN A 57 19.88 -13.35 7.46
C GLN A 57 20.61 -14.48 6.72
N ALA A 58 21.69 -14.20 6.00
CA ALA A 58 22.49 -15.19 5.26
C ALA A 58 23.31 -16.10 6.19
N LEU A 59 23.70 -15.62 7.37
CA LEU A 59 24.38 -16.44 8.40
C LEU A 59 23.49 -17.58 8.92
N ASN A 60 22.17 -17.44 8.84
CA ASN A 60 21.26 -18.53 9.13
C ASN A 60 20.96 -19.37 7.88
N GLN A 61 21.67 -20.49 7.71
CA GLN A 61 21.45 -21.44 6.61
C GLN A 61 20.45 -22.56 6.94
N ARG A 62 20.03 -22.67 8.20
CA ARG A 62 19.19 -23.79 8.71
C ARG A 62 17.68 -23.53 8.57
N ALA A 63 17.22 -22.30 8.75
CA ALA A 63 15.79 -22.01 8.76
C ALA A 63 15.21 -21.92 7.34
N LYS A 64 14.08 -22.60 7.13
CA LYS A 64 13.29 -22.56 5.88
C LYS A 64 12.11 -21.60 5.93
N GLY A 65 11.84 -21.02 7.11
CA GLY A 65 10.76 -20.06 7.33
C GLY A 65 11.07 -18.67 6.78
N ASP A 66 10.06 -17.83 6.72
CA ASP A 66 10.25 -16.41 6.43
C ASP A 66 11.15 -15.76 7.49
N LYS A 67 12.16 -15.02 7.04
CA LYS A 67 13.14 -14.33 7.88
C LYS A 67 12.76 -12.86 8.12
N THR A 68 11.72 -12.36 7.48
CA THR A 68 11.22 -10.99 7.61
C THR A 68 9.86 -11.00 8.31
N TYR A 69 9.63 -10.06 9.21
CA TYR A 69 8.33 -9.83 9.85
C TYR A 69 7.83 -8.43 9.50
N HIS A 70 6.61 -8.33 8.98
CA HIS A 70 5.98 -7.07 8.62
C HIS A 70 4.88 -6.73 9.62
N LEU A 71 5.12 -5.76 10.48
CA LEU A 71 4.13 -5.24 11.42
C LEU A 71 3.52 -3.93 10.90
N LEU A 72 2.20 -3.81 11.04
CA LEU A 72 1.44 -2.58 10.77
C LEU A 72 0.81 -2.11 12.08
N ILE A 73 1.00 -0.84 12.41
CA ILE A 73 0.28 -0.14 13.48
C ILE A 73 -0.56 0.93 12.81
N SER A 74 -1.88 0.91 12.95
CA SER A 74 -2.78 1.91 12.36
C SER A 74 -3.59 2.59 13.45
N PHE A 75 -3.56 3.91 13.49
CA PHE A 75 -4.29 4.70 14.49
C PHE A 75 -5.74 4.88 14.08
N ALA A 76 -6.60 5.21 15.05
CA ALA A 76 -7.99 5.49 14.73
C ALA A 76 -8.10 6.74 13.84
N PRO A 77 -9.21 6.92 13.10
CA PRO A 77 -9.39 8.10 12.27
C PRO A 77 -9.13 9.38 13.07
N ASN A 78 -8.35 10.29 12.49
CA ASN A 78 -8.03 11.61 13.05
C ASN A 78 -7.09 11.62 14.26
N GLU A 79 -6.56 10.48 14.68
CA GLU A 79 -5.47 10.44 15.65
C GLU A 79 -4.13 10.75 14.96
N ASN A 80 -3.43 11.74 15.48
CA ASN A 80 -2.07 12.08 15.05
C ASN A 80 -1.15 12.25 16.26
N PRO A 81 -0.75 11.14 16.92
CA PRO A 81 0.15 11.20 18.07
C PRO A 81 1.49 11.86 17.72
N SER A 82 2.14 12.44 18.73
CA SER A 82 3.45 13.08 18.55
C SER A 82 4.51 12.09 18.08
N THR A 83 5.57 12.57 17.43
CA THR A 83 6.70 11.71 16.99
C THR A 83 7.32 10.90 18.13
N LYS A 84 7.38 11.48 19.33
CA LYS A 84 7.81 10.80 20.56
C LYS A 84 6.87 9.64 20.92
N THR A 85 5.57 9.90 20.97
CA THR A 85 4.54 8.89 21.23
C THR A 85 4.57 7.76 20.19
N LEU A 86 4.72 8.10 18.90
CA LEU A 86 4.83 7.12 17.82
C LEU A 86 6.07 6.22 17.94
N LYS A 87 7.16 6.75 18.51
CA LYS A 87 8.38 5.97 18.79
C LYS A 87 8.13 5.00 19.93
N GLU A 88 7.61 5.47 21.05
CA GLU A 88 7.37 4.64 22.23
C GLU A 88 6.34 3.53 21.94
N ILE A 89 5.27 3.83 21.21
CA ILE A 89 4.28 2.84 20.77
C ILE A 89 4.91 1.75 19.90
N GLU A 90 5.77 2.13 18.95
CA GLU A 90 6.47 1.17 18.09
C GLU A 90 7.43 0.29 18.90
N GLU A 91 8.22 0.88 19.80
CA GLU A 91 9.14 0.15 20.68
C GLU A 91 8.41 -0.84 21.59
N GLN A 92 7.33 -0.41 22.26
CA GLN A 92 6.53 -1.28 23.13
C GLN A 92 5.84 -2.41 22.34
N ALA A 93 5.29 -2.12 21.15
CA ALA A 93 4.67 -3.12 20.30
C ALA A 93 5.68 -4.19 19.83
N VAL A 94 6.86 -3.77 19.39
CA VAL A 94 7.94 -4.68 18.96
C VAL A 94 8.49 -5.50 20.14
N ALA A 95 8.69 -4.86 21.29
CA ALA A 95 9.16 -5.53 22.51
C ALA A 95 8.16 -6.58 23.00
N SER A 96 6.85 -6.31 22.93
CA SER A 96 5.80 -7.26 23.33
C SER A 96 5.86 -8.58 22.57
N LEU A 97 6.35 -8.55 21.32
CA LEU A 97 6.51 -9.74 20.49
C LEU A 97 7.83 -10.47 20.75
N GLY A 98 8.75 -9.91 21.54
CA GLY A 98 10.10 -10.45 21.77
C GLY A 98 11.12 -10.04 20.71
N PHE A 99 10.88 -8.94 19.98
CA PHE A 99 11.78 -8.45 18.93
C PHE A 99 12.64 -7.24 19.38
N SER A 100 12.78 -7.00 20.69
CA SER A 100 13.49 -5.82 21.24
C SER A 100 14.94 -5.70 20.76
N GLU A 101 15.68 -6.81 20.65
CA GLU A 101 17.08 -6.88 20.20
C GLU A 101 17.24 -7.08 18.69
N HIS A 102 16.14 -7.17 17.94
CA HIS A 102 16.19 -7.47 16.52
C HIS A 102 16.37 -6.21 15.68
N GLN A 103 17.15 -6.32 14.59
CA GLN A 103 17.30 -5.27 13.58
C GLN A 103 15.95 -4.96 12.94
N ARG A 104 15.63 -3.67 12.81
CA ARG A 104 14.40 -3.24 12.16
C ARG A 104 14.48 -1.83 11.58
N ILE A 105 13.58 -1.58 10.65
CA ILE A 105 13.30 -0.26 10.10
C ILE A 105 11.80 -0.01 10.09
N SER A 106 11.38 1.19 10.47
CA SER A 106 9.99 1.62 10.48
C SER A 106 9.80 2.90 9.68
N ALA A 107 8.61 3.06 9.09
CA ALA A 107 8.22 4.25 8.35
C ALA A 107 6.77 4.61 8.69
N VAL A 108 6.56 5.87 9.06
CA VAL A 108 5.22 6.45 9.28
C VAL A 108 4.61 6.82 7.94
N HIS A 109 3.35 6.48 7.68
CA HIS A 109 2.63 6.77 6.44
C HIS A 109 1.41 7.68 6.66
N TYR A 110 1.21 8.64 5.75
CA TYR A 110 0.09 9.61 5.75
C TYR A 110 -0.71 9.62 4.43
N ASP A 111 -0.53 8.66 3.53
CA ASP A 111 -1.24 8.62 2.24
C ASP A 111 -2.65 8.02 2.31
N THR A 112 -3.06 7.56 3.49
CA THR A 112 -4.43 7.12 3.80
C THR A 112 -5.06 8.02 4.86
N ASP A 113 -6.36 7.86 5.08
CA ASP A 113 -7.11 8.64 6.08
C ASP A 113 -6.57 8.40 7.50
N ASN A 114 -6.21 7.16 7.82
CA ASN A 114 -5.58 6.82 9.09
C ASN A 114 -4.05 6.93 9.03
N LEU A 115 -3.46 7.57 10.04
CA LEU A 115 -2.04 7.48 10.30
C LEU A 115 -1.65 6.01 10.55
N HIS A 116 -0.54 5.57 9.99
CA HIS A 116 -0.06 4.22 10.24
C HIS A 116 1.46 4.10 10.17
N ILE A 117 2.01 3.06 10.79
CA ILE A 117 3.44 2.75 10.82
C ILE A 117 3.63 1.38 10.21
N HIS A 118 4.47 1.30 9.19
CA HIS A 118 4.99 0.04 8.69
C HIS A 118 6.32 -0.26 9.37
N ILE A 119 6.52 -1.50 9.84
CA ILE A 119 7.75 -1.93 10.49
C ILE A 119 8.23 -3.22 9.83
N ALA A 120 9.44 -3.19 9.29
CA ALA A 120 10.16 -4.34 8.75
C ALA A 120 11.16 -4.82 9.80
N ILE A 121 10.97 -6.03 10.32
CA ILE A 121 11.80 -6.60 11.39
C ILE A 121 12.53 -7.84 10.86
N ASN A 122 13.83 -7.94 11.14
CA ASN A 122 14.60 -9.16 10.90
C ASN A 122 14.25 -10.21 11.96
N LYS A 123 13.71 -11.37 11.57
CA LYS A 123 13.40 -12.46 12.51
C LYS A 123 14.63 -13.29 12.90
N ILE A 124 15.75 -13.13 12.19
CA ILE A 124 17.02 -13.72 12.60
C ILE A 124 17.64 -12.81 13.67
N HIS A 125 17.89 -13.38 14.85
CA HIS A 125 18.53 -12.64 15.93
C HIS A 125 19.97 -12.26 15.53
N PRO A 126 20.40 -10.99 15.68
CA PRO A 126 21.70 -10.53 15.15
C PRO A 126 22.92 -11.19 15.79
N LYS A 127 22.87 -11.54 17.09
CA LYS A 127 23.96 -12.26 17.79
C LYS A 127 23.85 -13.78 17.70
N ARG A 128 22.65 -14.34 17.89
CA ARG A 128 22.45 -15.80 17.99
C ARG A 128 22.29 -16.48 16.63
N HIS A 129 22.01 -15.70 15.58
CA HIS A 129 21.71 -16.18 14.23
C HIS A 129 20.60 -17.25 14.17
N THR A 130 19.66 -17.23 15.12
CA THR A 130 18.51 -18.13 15.18
C THR A 130 17.25 -17.42 14.69
N LEU A 131 16.37 -18.16 14.02
CA LEU A 131 15.05 -17.65 13.65
C LEU A 131 14.14 -17.62 14.88
N TYR A 132 13.51 -16.47 15.12
CA TYR A 132 12.50 -16.30 16.16
C TYR A 132 11.10 -16.12 15.54
N GLU A 133 10.11 -16.82 16.08
CA GLU A 133 8.71 -16.75 15.67
C GLU A 133 7.84 -16.52 16.92
N PRO A 134 7.10 -15.39 17.00
CA PRO A 134 6.30 -15.09 18.17
C PRO A 134 5.10 -16.03 18.28
N PHE A 135 4.90 -16.62 19.47
CA PHE A 135 3.77 -17.49 19.74
C PHE A 135 2.50 -16.67 19.98
N ARG A 136 1.38 -17.06 19.34
CA ARG A 136 0.06 -16.39 19.48
C ARG A 136 0.10 -14.87 19.36
N ALA A 137 0.95 -14.34 18.48
CA ALA A 137 1.18 -12.90 18.30
C ALA A 137 -0.10 -12.05 18.22
N TYR A 138 -1.17 -12.55 17.60
CA TYR A 138 -2.45 -11.82 17.51
C TYR A 138 -3.04 -11.44 18.87
N LYS A 139 -2.90 -12.30 19.89
CA LYS A 139 -3.42 -12.03 21.24
C LYS A 139 -2.55 -10.97 21.92
N THR A 140 -1.24 -11.19 21.90
CA THR A 140 -0.25 -10.24 22.44
C THR A 140 -0.39 -8.84 21.83
N LEU A 141 -0.64 -8.75 20.53
CA LEU A 141 -0.85 -7.47 19.84
C LEU A 141 -2.16 -6.79 20.24
N GLY A 142 -3.24 -7.55 20.44
CA GLY A 142 -4.52 -7.00 20.92
C GLY A 142 -4.42 -6.48 22.35
N ASP A 143 -3.82 -7.26 23.24
CA ASP A 143 -3.61 -6.88 24.65
C ASP A 143 -2.68 -5.65 24.73
N MET A 144 -1.63 -5.61 23.92
CA MET A 144 -0.70 -4.47 23.85
C MET A 144 -1.38 -3.22 23.26
N ALA A 145 -2.21 -3.37 22.22
CA ALA A 145 -2.95 -2.25 21.65
C ALA A 145 -3.90 -1.63 22.69
N GLN A 146 -4.63 -2.45 23.45
CA GLN A 146 -5.49 -1.97 24.52
C GLN A 146 -4.71 -1.22 25.60
N LYS A 147 -3.56 -1.76 26.02
CA LYS A 147 -2.68 -1.11 27.01
C LYS A 147 -2.23 0.27 26.52
N LEU A 148 -1.69 0.35 25.30
CA LEU A 148 -1.18 1.59 24.72
C LEU A 148 -2.29 2.63 24.51
N GLU A 149 -3.51 2.19 24.17
CA GLU A 149 -4.65 3.10 24.06
C GLU A 149 -4.97 3.78 25.39
N MET A 150 -4.96 3.03 26.50
CA MET A 150 -5.19 3.60 27.83
C MET A 150 -4.02 4.51 28.26
N GLU A 151 -2.78 4.06 28.05
CA GLU A 151 -1.56 4.77 28.47
C GLU A 151 -1.42 6.15 27.82
N TYR A 152 -1.77 6.26 26.54
CA TYR A 152 -1.63 7.51 25.76
C TYR A 152 -2.95 8.26 25.55
N GLY A 153 -4.04 7.85 26.20
CA GLY A 153 -5.36 8.47 26.05
C GLY A 153 -5.89 8.42 24.61
N LEU A 154 -5.58 7.35 23.87
CA LEU A 154 -6.03 7.14 22.50
C LEU A 154 -7.45 6.56 22.48
N GLN A 155 -8.12 6.69 21.34
CA GLN A 155 -9.42 6.09 21.09
C GLN A 155 -9.34 4.58 21.24
N GLN A 156 -10.14 4.05 22.17
CA GLN A 156 -10.29 2.62 22.36
C GLN A 156 -10.93 1.98 21.13
N THR A 157 -10.24 1.02 20.53
CA THR A 157 -10.73 0.27 19.37
C THR A 157 -10.98 -1.20 19.70
N ASN A 158 -11.62 -1.93 18.78
CA ASN A 158 -11.95 -3.32 19.02
C ASN A 158 -10.73 -4.23 18.80
N HIS A 159 -10.22 -4.83 19.87
CA HIS A 159 -9.12 -5.82 19.84
C HIS A 159 -9.60 -7.28 19.91
N SER A 160 -10.91 -7.51 20.00
CA SER A 160 -11.50 -8.84 20.07
C SER A 160 -12.00 -9.32 18.71
N ALA A 161 -11.77 -10.61 18.41
CA ALA A 161 -12.24 -11.22 17.18
C ALA A 161 -13.76 -11.46 17.23
N LYS A 162 -14.53 -10.58 16.58
CA LYS A 162 -15.99 -10.70 16.48
C LYS A 162 -16.48 -11.53 15.29
N LYS A 163 -15.63 -11.69 14.27
CA LYS A 163 -16.00 -12.31 12.98
C LYS A 163 -15.07 -13.46 12.62
N VAL A 164 -15.58 -14.42 11.87
CA VAL A 164 -14.76 -15.51 11.32
C VAL A 164 -13.79 -14.94 10.28
N ARG A 165 -12.64 -15.59 10.10
CA ARG A 165 -11.62 -15.19 9.14
C ARG A 165 -12.17 -14.91 7.72
N ALA A 166 -13.11 -15.72 7.25
CA ALA A 166 -13.66 -15.59 5.91
C ALA A 166 -14.44 -14.28 5.75
N GLU A 167 -15.20 -13.91 6.79
CA GLU A 167 -15.94 -12.65 6.83
C GLU A 167 -15.00 -11.45 6.84
N ASN A 168 -13.96 -11.47 7.70
CA ASN A 168 -12.97 -10.40 7.71
C ASN A 168 -12.26 -10.24 6.36
N LEU A 169 -11.99 -11.35 5.66
CA LEU A 169 -11.40 -11.28 4.32
C LEU A 169 -12.39 -10.71 3.29
N SER A 170 -13.67 -11.04 3.44
CA SER A 170 -14.76 -10.50 2.64
C SER A 170 -14.88 -9.00 2.83
N ASP A 171 -14.90 -8.55 4.08
CA ASP A 171 -14.97 -7.14 4.45
C ASP A 171 -13.73 -6.38 3.98
N ASP A 172 -12.52 -6.92 4.16
CA ASP A 172 -11.26 -6.35 3.67
C ASP A 172 -11.33 -6.17 2.13
N MET A 173 -11.82 -7.18 1.41
CA MET A 173 -11.98 -7.12 -0.06
C MET A 173 -13.02 -6.08 -0.48
N GLU A 174 -14.19 -6.10 0.14
CA GLU A 174 -15.28 -5.14 -0.08
C GLU A 174 -14.84 -3.70 0.22
N TYR A 175 -14.05 -3.52 1.28
CA TYR A 175 -13.44 -2.24 1.63
C TYR A 175 -12.51 -1.74 0.53
N HIS A 176 -11.48 -2.53 0.21
CA HIS A 176 -10.42 -2.11 -0.70
C HIS A 176 -10.85 -2.05 -2.16
N ALA A 177 -11.72 -2.95 -2.62
CA ALA A 177 -12.17 -3.02 -4.01
C ALA A 177 -13.43 -2.18 -4.25
N GLY A 178 -14.25 -1.93 -3.23
CA GLY A 178 -15.52 -1.20 -3.36
C GLY A 178 -16.63 -1.95 -4.09
N ILE A 179 -16.41 -3.23 -4.37
CA ILE A 179 -17.34 -4.14 -5.04
C ILE A 179 -17.86 -5.15 -4.02
N GLU A 180 -19.15 -5.41 -4.08
CA GLU A 180 -19.84 -6.38 -3.24
C GLU A 180 -19.29 -7.79 -3.44
N SER A 181 -18.95 -8.47 -2.34
CA SER A 181 -18.53 -9.87 -2.38
C SER A 181 -19.72 -10.81 -2.52
N PHE A 182 -19.50 -11.99 -3.09
CA PHE A 182 -20.53 -13.02 -3.17
C PHE A 182 -21.01 -13.46 -1.76
N LEU A 183 -20.09 -13.57 -0.80
CA LEU A 183 -20.42 -13.90 0.59
C LEU A 183 -21.28 -12.80 1.23
N GLY A 184 -20.90 -11.53 1.08
CA GLY A 184 -21.63 -10.37 1.59
C GLY A 184 -23.01 -10.22 0.94
N TRP A 185 -23.14 -10.54 -0.35
CA TRP A 185 -24.42 -10.56 -1.06
C TRP A 185 -25.35 -11.63 -0.49
N ILE A 186 -24.89 -12.88 -0.32
CA ILE A 186 -25.74 -13.94 0.27
C ILE A 186 -26.16 -13.55 1.70
N LYS A 187 -25.24 -12.95 2.47
CA LYS A 187 -25.55 -12.46 3.81
C LYS A 187 -26.66 -11.42 3.83
N ARG A 188 -26.59 -10.43 2.94
CA ARG A 188 -27.53 -9.30 2.94
C ARG A 188 -28.89 -9.63 2.33
N ASN A 189 -28.95 -10.58 1.40
CA ASN A 189 -30.19 -10.88 0.68
C ASN A 189 -30.86 -12.20 1.12
N CYS A 190 -30.10 -13.18 1.63
CA CYS A 190 -30.66 -14.51 1.87
C CYS A 190 -30.52 -15.00 3.32
N LEU A 191 -29.62 -14.44 4.15
CA LEU A 191 -29.25 -15.07 5.43
C LEU A 191 -30.41 -15.21 6.42
N SER A 192 -31.20 -14.15 6.65
CA SER A 192 -32.33 -14.20 7.58
C SER A 192 -33.32 -15.29 7.18
N GLN A 193 -33.73 -15.28 5.91
CA GLN A 193 -34.66 -16.27 5.36
C GLN A 193 -34.07 -17.70 5.41
N LEU A 194 -32.79 -17.88 5.10
CA LEU A 194 -32.11 -19.18 5.21
C LEU A 194 -32.07 -19.66 6.67
N GLU A 195 -31.99 -18.76 7.65
CA GLU A 195 -32.01 -19.12 9.07
C GLU A 195 -33.41 -19.50 9.56
N GLU A 196 -34.49 -19.04 8.91
CA GLU A 196 -35.88 -19.32 9.28
C GLU A 196 -36.43 -20.62 8.68
N THR A 197 -35.84 -21.12 7.59
CA THR A 197 -36.28 -22.37 6.94
C THR A 197 -36.21 -23.60 7.85
N GLN A 198 -37.24 -24.45 7.76
CA GLN A 198 -37.44 -25.61 8.64
C GLN A 198 -37.27 -26.97 7.94
N ASN A 199 -37.19 -27.02 6.61
CA ASN A 199 -36.95 -28.25 5.86
C ASN A 199 -36.07 -28.01 4.62
N TRP A 200 -35.50 -29.09 4.05
CA TRP A 200 -34.61 -29.01 2.89
C TRP A 200 -35.31 -28.49 1.63
N SER A 201 -36.58 -28.83 1.39
CA SER A 201 -37.34 -28.35 0.24
C SER A 201 -37.45 -26.82 0.20
N ALA A 202 -37.87 -26.21 1.32
CA ALA A 202 -37.95 -24.75 1.46
C ALA A 202 -36.57 -24.09 1.34
N PHE A 203 -35.53 -24.70 1.93
CA PHE A 203 -34.16 -24.22 1.83
C PHE A 203 -33.66 -24.18 0.39
N HIS A 204 -33.90 -25.24 -0.37
CA HIS A 204 -33.51 -25.34 -1.78
C HIS A 204 -34.29 -24.37 -2.67
N ASN A 205 -35.59 -24.20 -2.43
CA ASN A 205 -36.43 -23.25 -3.18
C ASN A 205 -35.93 -21.82 -3.00
N LEU A 206 -35.64 -21.41 -1.77
CA LEU A 206 -35.08 -20.08 -1.47
C LEU A 206 -33.73 -19.86 -2.18
N LEU A 207 -32.86 -20.88 -2.19
CA LEU A 207 -31.61 -20.79 -2.95
C LEU A 207 -31.89 -20.67 -4.45
N LYS A 208 -32.81 -21.47 -5.01
CA LYS A 208 -33.17 -21.46 -6.44
C LYS A 208 -33.72 -20.10 -6.88
N GLU A 209 -34.61 -19.48 -6.10
CA GLU A 209 -35.16 -18.13 -6.33
C GLU A 209 -34.06 -17.06 -6.41
N ASN A 210 -32.94 -17.29 -5.71
CA ASN A 210 -31.77 -16.41 -5.71
C ASN A 210 -30.66 -16.85 -6.69
N GLY A 211 -30.94 -17.81 -7.58
CA GLY A 211 -29.97 -18.34 -8.54
C GLY A 211 -28.82 -19.12 -7.89
N LEU A 212 -29.05 -19.66 -6.70
CA LEU A 212 -28.09 -20.38 -5.87
C LEU A 212 -28.41 -21.89 -5.79
N GLN A 213 -27.39 -22.68 -5.46
CA GLN A 213 -27.51 -24.11 -5.20
C GLN A 213 -26.60 -24.51 -4.05
N ILE A 214 -27.01 -25.44 -3.19
CA ILE A 214 -26.15 -26.04 -2.16
C ILE A 214 -25.62 -27.40 -2.61
N ARG A 215 -24.35 -27.69 -2.31
CA ARG A 215 -23.73 -29.00 -2.56
C ARG A 215 -22.82 -29.42 -1.42
N GLU A 216 -22.69 -30.72 -1.24
CA GLU A 216 -21.68 -31.31 -0.38
C GLU A 216 -20.27 -31.16 -0.98
N ARG A 217 -19.30 -30.80 -0.13
CA ARG A 217 -17.89 -30.77 -0.49
C ARG A 217 -17.02 -31.07 0.73
N GLY A 218 -16.47 -32.28 0.77
CA GLY A 218 -15.74 -32.79 1.94
C GLY A 218 -16.66 -32.83 3.17
N ASN A 219 -16.18 -32.34 4.31
CA ASN A 219 -16.92 -32.39 5.58
C ASN A 219 -17.94 -31.25 5.76
N GLY A 220 -18.45 -30.65 4.67
CA GLY A 220 -19.33 -29.50 4.78
C GLY A 220 -20.07 -29.15 3.50
N PHE A 221 -20.81 -28.04 3.54
CA PHE A 221 -21.56 -27.53 2.40
C PHE A 221 -20.90 -26.32 1.75
N ILE A 222 -21.13 -26.20 0.44
CA ILE A 222 -20.87 -25.01 -0.36
C ILE A 222 -22.15 -24.51 -1.01
N ILE A 223 -22.31 -23.19 -1.08
CA ILE A 223 -23.37 -22.53 -1.85
C ILE A 223 -22.74 -21.99 -3.12
N LEU A 224 -23.31 -22.34 -4.27
CA LEU A 224 -22.85 -21.96 -5.58
C LEU A 224 -23.86 -21.09 -6.31
N ASN A 225 -23.39 -20.27 -7.24
CA ASN A 225 -24.27 -19.63 -8.24
C ASN A 225 -24.17 -20.34 -9.60
N SER A 226 -25.01 -19.92 -10.55
CA SER A 226 -25.00 -20.38 -11.95
C SER A 226 -23.66 -20.19 -12.66
N ASN A 227 -22.91 -19.14 -12.30
CA ASN A 227 -21.60 -18.82 -12.88
C ASN A 227 -20.43 -19.64 -12.28
N GLY A 228 -20.72 -20.60 -11.39
CA GLY A 228 -19.73 -21.48 -10.78
C GLY A 228 -18.94 -20.89 -9.60
N LEU A 229 -19.34 -19.70 -9.10
CA LEU A 229 -18.82 -19.21 -7.83
C LEU A 229 -19.30 -20.09 -6.70
N ALA A 230 -18.45 -20.29 -5.70
CA ALA A 230 -18.79 -21.07 -4.53
C ALA A 230 -18.24 -20.44 -3.26
N VAL A 231 -19.07 -20.40 -2.22
CA VAL A 231 -18.66 -20.05 -0.85
C VAL A 231 -19.02 -21.18 0.10
N LYS A 232 -18.17 -21.41 1.09
CA LYS A 232 -18.47 -22.37 2.15
C LYS A 232 -19.67 -21.85 2.95
N ALA A 233 -20.69 -22.66 3.14
CA ALA A 233 -21.91 -22.27 3.84
C ALA A 233 -21.61 -21.78 5.27
N SER A 234 -20.72 -22.48 5.98
CA SER A 234 -20.29 -22.11 7.33
C SER A 234 -19.49 -20.79 7.41
N SER A 235 -19.04 -20.23 6.28
CA SER A 235 -18.40 -18.91 6.23
C SER A 235 -19.42 -17.77 6.15
N ILE A 236 -20.64 -18.08 5.72
CA ILE A 236 -21.77 -17.14 5.67
C ILE A 236 -22.34 -17.02 7.09
N SER A 237 -22.68 -18.13 7.72
CA SER A 237 -23.05 -18.17 9.14
C SER A 237 -22.73 -19.52 9.73
N ARG A 238 -22.44 -19.56 11.05
CA ARG A 238 -22.16 -20.82 11.76
C ARG A 238 -23.39 -21.72 11.77
N THR A 239 -24.59 -21.15 11.76
CA THR A 239 -25.89 -21.86 11.64
C THR A 239 -25.98 -22.67 10.35
N LEU A 240 -25.36 -22.20 9.27
CA LEU A 240 -25.32 -22.86 7.96
C LEU A 240 -24.18 -23.89 7.82
N SER A 241 -23.59 -24.35 8.93
CA SER A 241 -22.64 -25.47 8.89
C SER A 241 -23.38 -26.79 8.65
N LYS A 242 -22.70 -27.78 8.06
CA LYS A 242 -23.32 -29.09 7.74
C LYS A 242 -24.01 -29.72 8.95
N SER A 243 -23.29 -29.85 10.06
CA SER A 243 -23.84 -30.40 11.29
C SER A 243 -25.04 -29.61 11.84
N ASN A 244 -25.02 -28.28 11.75
CA ASN A 244 -26.14 -27.47 12.25
C ASN A 244 -27.36 -27.52 11.32
N LEU A 245 -27.14 -27.55 10.01
CA LEU A 245 -28.22 -27.71 9.04
C LEU A 245 -28.85 -29.09 9.12
N GLU A 246 -28.06 -30.16 9.23
CA GLU A 246 -28.60 -31.52 9.36
C GLU A 246 -29.35 -31.71 10.68
N LYS A 247 -28.86 -31.11 11.78
CA LYS A 247 -29.59 -31.10 13.05
C LYS A 247 -30.93 -30.39 12.98
N ARG A 248 -31.04 -29.35 12.15
CA ARG A 248 -32.24 -28.51 12.05
C ARG A 248 -33.22 -29.00 11.00
N LEU A 249 -32.72 -29.44 9.84
CA LEU A 249 -33.51 -29.76 8.64
C LEU A 249 -33.64 -31.28 8.40
N GLY A 250 -32.93 -32.11 9.17
CA GLY A 250 -32.81 -33.55 8.94
C GLY A 250 -31.64 -33.91 8.00
N GLU A 251 -31.52 -35.20 7.67
CA GLU A 251 -30.47 -35.68 6.75
C GLU A 251 -30.53 -34.94 5.41
N PHE A 252 -29.36 -34.69 4.81
CA PHE A 252 -29.27 -33.88 3.60
C PHE A 252 -29.95 -34.54 2.41
N GLU A 253 -30.98 -33.89 1.88
CA GLU A 253 -31.65 -34.30 0.66
C GLU A 253 -31.14 -33.51 -0.55
N PRO A 254 -30.37 -34.11 -1.49
CA PRO A 254 -29.98 -33.42 -2.71
C PRO A 254 -31.19 -33.22 -3.63
N LEU A 255 -31.21 -32.11 -4.37
CA LEU A 255 -32.28 -31.82 -5.33
C LEU A 255 -32.35 -32.91 -6.42
N LYS A 256 -33.39 -33.75 -6.39
CA LYS A 256 -33.62 -34.82 -7.37
C LYS A 256 -34.42 -34.32 -8.59
N ARG A 257 -33.88 -33.39 -9.39
CA ARG A 257 -34.17 -33.15 -10.83
C ARG A 257 -33.65 -31.80 -11.30
N LYS A 258 -33.24 -31.75 -12.58
CA LYS A 258 -33.11 -30.51 -13.37
C LYS A 258 -34.50 -30.00 -13.73
N GLU A 259 -35.27 -29.50 -12.77
CA GLU A 259 -36.46 -28.72 -13.11
C GLU A 259 -36.02 -27.35 -13.61
N SER A 260 -36.57 -26.94 -14.76
CA SER A 260 -36.37 -25.64 -15.37
C SER A 260 -36.52 -24.51 -14.33
N PRO A 261 -35.75 -23.41 -14.43
CA PRO A 261 -35.79 -22.36 -13.43
C PRO A 261 -37.19 -21.74 -13.39
N SER A 262 -37.90 -21.98 -12.28
CA SER A 262 -38.92 -21.06 -11.78
C SER A 262 -38.23 -19.71 -11.51
N PHE A 263 -38.94 -18.63 -11.84
CA PHE A 263 -38.52 -17.23 -11.81
C PHE A 263 -37.37 -16.92 -10.83
N ILE A 264 -36.19 -16.54 -11.35
CA ILE A 264 -35.07 -16.06 -10.53
C ILE A 264 -35.41 -14.63 -10.13
N GLN A 265 -35.73 -14.41 -8.85
CA GLN A 265 -36.05 -13.07 -8.33
C GLN A 265 -34.80 -12.21 -8.23
N HIS A 266 -33.68 -12.80 -7.79
CA HIS A 266 -32.44 -12.10 -7.59
C HIS A 266 -31.26 -12.95 -8.04
N HIS A 267 -30.25 -12.35 -8.63
CA HIS A 267 -28.99 -13.03 -8.92
C HIS A 267 -27.80 -12.17 -8.54
N TYR A 268 -26.72 -12.82 -8.12
CA TYR A 268 -25.51 -12.11 -7.79
C TYR A 268 -24.83 -11.58 -9.06
N GLU A 269 -24.57 -10.28 -9.05
CA GLU A 269 -23.68 -9.61 -9.98
C GLU A 269 -22.63 -8.81 -9.22
N GLN A 270 -21.44 -8.69 -9.80
CA GLN A 270 -20.40 -7.82 -9.27
C GLN A 270 -20.82 -6.37 -9.47
N ARG A 271 -21.29 -5.72 -8.41
CA ARG A 271 -21.70 -4.31 -8.41
C ARG A 271 -21.07 -3.54 -7.25
N PRO A 272 -20.95 -2.21 -7.35
CA PRO A 272 -20.51 -1.38 -6.23
C PRO A 272 -21.40 -1.56 -5.00
N ILE A 273 -20.80 -1.52 -3.80
CA ILE A 273 -21.51 -1.74 -2.53
C ILE A 273 -22.49 -0.61 -2.20
N ASN A 274 -22.15 0.62 -2.60
CA ASN A 274 -22.92 1.80 -2.21
C ASN A 274 -24.06 2.07 -3.21
N ARG A 275 -25.28 1.72 -2.82
CA ARG A 275 -26.50 1.96 -3.63
C ARG A 275 -27.11 3.34 -3.41
N ARG A 276 -26.60 4.16 -2.49
CA ARG A 276 -27.18 5.48 -2.17
C ARG A 276 -26.84 6.55 -3.20
N VAL A 277 -25.73 6.38 -3.93
CA VAL A 277 -25.33 7.23 -5.05
C VAL A 277 -25.53 6.43 -6.32
N ASN A 278 -26.12 7.04 -7.35
CA ASN A 278 -26.24 6.40 -8.64
C ASN A 278 -24.84 6.25 -9.26
N THR A 279 -24.30 5.04 -9.24
CA THR A 279 -22.98 4.69 -9.79
C THR A 279 -23.07 3.97 -11.13
N THR A 280 -24.27 3.85 -11.70
CA THR A 280 -24.55 3.00 -12.86
C THR A 280 -23.71 3.38 -14.07
N GLU A 281 -23.66 4.67 -14.41
CA GLU A 281 -22.92 5.14 -15.57
C GLU A 281 -21.39 5.04 -15.37
N LEU A 282 -20.88 5.51 -14.23
CA LEU A 282 -19.45 5.41 -13.90
C LEU A 282 -18.98 3.95 -13.89
N PHE A 283 -19.78 3.04 -13.34
CA PHE A 283 -19.45 1.63 -13.29
C PHE A 283 -19.48 0.97 -14.67
N ALA A 284 -20.42 1.36 -15.54
CA ALA A 284 -20.44 0.91 -16.94
C ALA A 284 -19.18 1.37 -17.69
N ARG A 285 -18.77 2.63 -17.54
CA ARG A 285 -17.51 3.16 -18.11
C ARG A 285 -16.30 2.36 -17.62
N TYR A 286 -16.23 2.09 -16.31
CA TYR A 286 -15.17 1.26 -15.73
C TYR A 286 -15.14 -0.16 -16.32
N GLN A 287 -16.29 -0.82 -16.49
CA GLN A 287 -16.35 -2.16 -17.08
C GLN A 287 -15.85 -2.18 -18.53
N ILE A 288 -16.21 -1.16 -19.33
CA ILE A 288 -15.73 -1.01 -20.71
C ILE A 288 -14.20 -0.84 -20.71
N GLU A 289 -13.66 0.06 -19.89
CA GLU A 289 -12.21 0.29 -19.81
C GLU A 289 -11.47 -0.98 -19.38
N GLN A 290 -11.99 -1.72 -18.39
CA GLN A 290 -11.38 -2.98 -17.94
C GLN A 290 -11.34 -4.05 -19.03
N LYS A 291 -12.40 -4.13 -19.84
CA LYS A 291 -12.47 -5.05 -20.98
C LYS A 291 -11.44 -4.66 -22.05
N ASN A 292 -11.36 -3.38 -22.39
CA ASN A 292 -10.42 -2.85 -23.37
C ASN A 292 -8.96 -3.08 -22.92
N ASN A 293 -8.62 -2.69 -21.69
CA ASN A 293 -7.29 -2.88 -21.12
C ASN A 293 -6.88 -4.36 -21.10
N LYS A 294 -7.82 -5.27 -20.80
CA LYS A 294 -7.56 -6.71 -20.83
C LYS A 294 -7.19 -7.18 -22.24
N THR A 295 -7.96 -6.76 -23.24
CA THR A 295 -7.72 -7.12 -24.64
C THR A 295 -6.38 -6.57 -25.11
N SER A 296 -6.13 -5.26 -24.90
CA SER A 296 -4.87 -4.61 -25.29
C SER A 296 -3.66 -5.22 -24.58
N LEU A 297 -3.76 -5.55 -23.29
CA LEU A 297 -2.68 -6.23 -22.56
C LEU A 297 -2.39 -7.61 -23.16
N SER A 298 -3.42 -8.39 -23.49
CA SER A 298 -3.26 -9.71 -24.10
C SER A 298 -2.54 -9.62 -25.45
N GLU A 299 -2.94 -8.67 -26.30
CA GLU A 299 -2.33 -8.42 -27.60
C GLU A 299 -0.87 -7.95 -27.47
N ALA A 300 -0.61 -6.99 -26.58
CA ALA A 300 0.72 -6.46 -26.35
C ALA A 300 1.68 -7.52 -25.78
N LEU A 301 1.22 -8.34 -24.81
CA LEU A 301 2.01 -9.45 -24.27
C LEU A 301 2.31 -10.52 -25.31
N THR A 302 1.34 -10.81 -26.18
CA THR A 302 1.52 -11.76 -27.29
C THR A 302 2.57 -11.24 -28.26
N SER A 303 2.49 -9.97 -28.64
CA SER A 303 3.46 -9.30 -29.52
C SER A 303 4.88 -9.27 -28.92
N ALA A 304 5.02 -8.91 -27.64
CA ALA A 304 6.30 -8.91 -26.93
C ALA A 304 6.91 -10.33 -26.84
N LYS A 305 6.06 -11.35 -26.62
CA LYS A 305 6.50 -12.76 -26.60
C LYS A 305 7.01 -13.22 -27.97
N ILE A 306 6.30 -12.87 -29.05
CA ILE A 306 6.72 -13.16 -30.43
C ILE A 306 8.07 -12.50 -30.72
N ARG A 307 8.23 -11.22 -30.38
CA ARG A 307 9.49 -10.48 -30.55
C ARG A 307 10.65 -11.13 -29.81
N LYS A 308 10.46 -11.48 -28.52
CA LYS A 308 11.46 -12.21 -27.72
C LYS A 308 11.85 -13.54 -28.37
N ASN A 309 10.88 -14.31 -28.85
CA ASN A 309 11.14 -15.59 -29.51
C ASN A 309 11.97 -15.40 -30.79
N ARG A 310 11.61 -14.42 -31.63
CA ARG A 310 12.36 -14.06 -32.84
C ARG A 310 13.81 -13.68 -32.52
N LEU A 311 14.05 -12.84 -31.52
CA LEU A 311 15.41 -12.44 -31.10
C LEU A 311 16.24 -13.63 -30.60
N ILE A 312 15.63 -14.57 -29.86
CA ILE A 312 16.31 -15.79 -29.40
C ILE A 312 16.68 -16.67 -30.60
N GLU A 313 15.77 -16.85 -31.56
CA GLU A 313 16.06 -17.65 -32.76
C GLU A 313 17.15 -17.00 -33.63
N GLN A 314 17.16 -15.68 -33.78
CA GLN A 314 18.25 -14.96 -34.45
C GLN A 314 19.61 -15.18 -33.75
N ALA A 315 19.66 -15.07 -32.42
CA ALA A 315 20.88 -15.34 -31.65
C ALA A 315 21.36 -16.79 -31.84
N LYS A 316 20.44 -17.77 -31.84
CA LYS A 316 20.76 -19.18 -32.12
C LYS A 316 21.27 -19.38 -33.55
N GLN A 317 20.67 -18.73 -34.55
CA GLN A 317 21.12 -18.79 -35.94
C GLN A 317 22.53 -18.24 -36.09
N GLN A 318 22.83 -17.07 -35.51
CA GLN A 318 24.19 -16.51 -35.49
C GLN A 318 25.18 -17.45 -34.80
N GLY A 319 24.79 -18.07 -33.68
CA GLY A 319 25.59 -19.08 -33.00
C GLY A 319 25.87 -20.30 -33.89
N ARG A 320 24.87 -20.81 -34.63
CA ARG A 320 25.02 -21.91 -35.59
C ARG A 320 26.00 -21.55 -36.72
N LEU A 321 25.86 -20.37 -37.31
CA LEU A 321 26.76 -19.88 -38.37
C LEU A 321 28.21 -19.73 -37.88
N LYS A 322 28.43 -19.12 -36.71
CA LYS A 322 29.77 -19.01 -36.10
C LYS A 322 30.40 -20.38 -35.85
N ARG A 323 29.61 -21.36 -35.36
CA ARG A 323 30.08 -22.74 -35.15
C ARG A 323 30.40 -23.46 -36.47
N ALA A 324 29.61 -23.24 -37.51
CA ALA A 324 29.87 -23.77 -38.85
C ALA A 324 31.17 -23.21 -39.42
N ALA A 325 31.39 -21.89 -39.32
CA ALA A 325 32.64 -21.25 -39.72
C ALA A 325 33.86 -21.87 -38.99
N ILE A 326 33.80 -22.01 -37.66
CA ILE A 326 34.87 -22.66 -36.86
C ILE A 326 35.11 -24.12 -37.29
N LYS A 327 34.06 -24.84 -37.71
CA LYS A 327 34.18 -26.22 -38.20
C LYS A 327 35.08 -26.26 -39.44
N PHE A 328 34.85 -25.36 -40.40
CA PHE A 328 35.58 -25.28 -41.67
C PHE A 328 36.92 -24.54 -41.60
N MET A 329 37.19 -23.77 -40.54
CA MET A 329 38.50 -23.15 -40.32
C MET A 329 39.62 -24.20 -40.23
N ARG A 330 40.77 -23.95 -40.86
CA ARG A 330 41.99 -24.75 -40.68
C ARG A 330 42.72 -24.31 -39.40
N GLY A 331 43.25 -25.24 -38.62
CA GLY A 331 43.96 -24.94 -37.36
C GLY A 331 43.88 -26.04 -36.30
N GLN A 332 44.70 -25.91 -35.25
CA GLN A 332 44.80 -26.89 -34.16
C GLN A 332 43.48 -27.10 -33.40
N ARG A 333 43.22 -28.34 -32.97
CA ARG A 333 41.99 -28.75 -32.25
C ARG A 333 41.76 -27.96 -30.96
N ALA A 334 42.83 -27.60 -30.24
CA ALA A 334 42.76 -26.80 -29.02
C ALA A 334 42.12 -25.42 -29.27
N ASN A 335 42.54 -24.72 -30.33
CA ASN A 335 42.02 -23.40 -30.70
C ASN A 335 40.53 -23.46 -31.06
N LYS A 336 40.10 -24.50 -31.82
CA LYS A 336 38.68 -24.71 -32.13
C LYS A 336 37.82 -24.90 -30.87
N LYS A 337 38.32 -25.63 -29.87
CA LYS A 337 37.62 -25.84 -28.58
C LYS A 337 37.39 -24.53 -27.82
N ILE A 338 38.40 -23.66 -27.80
CA ILE A 338 38.30 -22.32 -27.19
C ILE A 338 37.24 -21.49 -27.92
N LEU A 339 37.29 -21.45 -29.26
CA LEU A 339 36.32 -20.69 -30.07
C LEU A 339 34.89 -21.20 -29.87
N TYR A 340 34.66 -22.52 -29.82
CA TYR A 340 33.34 -23.07 -29.52
C TYR A 340 32.82 -22.68 -28.13
N THR A 341 33.71 -22.65 -27.13
CA THR A 341 33.37 -22.24 -25.77
C THR A 341 33.00 -20.75 -25.73
N LEU A 342 33.75 -19.92 -26.44
CA LEU A 342 33.47 -18.49 -26.57
C LEU A 342 32.10 -18.26 -27.21
N VAL A 343 31.79 -18.92 -28.33
CA VAL A 343 30.47 -18.81 -29.00
C VAL A 343 29.33 -19.26 -28.07
N SER A 344 29.55 -20.30 -27.26
CA SER A 344 28.56 -20.76 -26.27
C SER A 344 28.33 -19.71 -25.18
N LYS A 345 29.40 -19.16 -24.61
CA LYS A 345 29.32 -18.08 -23.60
C LYS A 345 28.62 -16.83 -24.14
N THR A 346 28.94 -16.41 -25.37
CA THR A 346 28.28 -15.25 -26.00
C THR A 346 26.80 -15.52 -26.21
N LEU A 347 26.42 -16.70 -26.74
CA LEU A 347 25.02 -17.07 -26.95
C LEU A 347 24.24 -17.08 -25.62
N GLN A 348 24.81 -17.64 -24.56
CA GLN A 348 24.18 -17.64 -23.23
C GLN A 348 23.99 -16.21 -22.69
N SER A 349 25.00 -15.34 -22.86
CA SER A 349 24.93 -13.93 -22.50
C SER A 349 23.82 -13.20 -23.28
N ASP A 350 23.74 -13.41 -24.60
CA ASP A 350 22.76 -12.73 -25.46
C ASP A 350 21.33 -13.18 -25.13
N ILE A 351 21.11 -14.48 -24.93
CA ILE A 351 19.81 -15.00 -24.48
C ILE A 351 19.45 -14.43 -23.10
N LYS A 352 20.41 -14.31 -22.18
CA LYS A 352 20.19 -13.71 -20.86
C LYS A 352 19.81 -12.23 -20.97
N LYS A 353 20.48 -11.46 -21.84
CA LYS A 353 20.14 -10.06 -22.14
C LYS A 353 18.73 -9.92 -22.72
N ILE A 354 18.39 -10.74 -23.73
CA ILE A 354 17.05 -10.74 -24.35
C ILE A 354 15.96 -11.05 -23.32
N ARG A 355 16.17 -12.08 -22.47
CA ARG A 355 15.23 -12.42 -21.39
C ARG A 355 15.08 -11.29 -20.37
N LYS A 356 16.18 -10.64 -19.99
CA LYS A 356 16.16 -9.48 -19.08
C LYS A 356 15.37 -8.31 -19.67
N GLN A 357 15.57 -8.01 -20.96
CA GLN A 357 14.83 -6.97 -21.66
C GLN A 357 13.34 -7.30 -21.75
N TYR A 358 12.98 -8.53 -22.16
CA TYR A 358 11.60 -8.99 -22.18
C TYR A 358 10.94 -8.92 -20.80
N SER A 359 11.65 -9.27 -19.73
CA SER A 359 11.11 -9.16 -18.38
C SER A 359 10.78 -7.71 -18.00
N LYS A 360 11.62 -6.75 -18.41
CA LYS A 360 11.37 -5.32 -18.20
C LYS A 360 10.19 -4.83 -19.03
N GLU A 361 10.16 -5.17 -20.32
CA GLU A 361 9.06 -4.81 -21.23
C GLU A 361 7.73 -5.39 -20.74
N ARG A 362 7.71 -6.67 -20.36
CA ARG A 362 6.52 -7.31 -19.79
C ARG A 362 6.04 -6.59 -18.54
N GLN A 363 6.95 -6.17 -17.66
CA GLN A 363 6.57 -5.43 -16.45
C GLN A 363 5.94 -4.09 -16.82
N LEU A 364 6.56 -3.31 -17.72
CA LEU A 364 6.01 -2.05 -18.21
C LEU A 364 4.63 -2.20 -18.87
N LEU A 365 4.43 -3.26 -19.68
CA LEU A 365 3.12 -3.54 -20.29
C LEU A 365 2.06 -3.84 -19.22
N VAL A 366 2.41 -4.64 -18.21
CA VAL A 366 1.50 -4.93 -17.10
C VAL A 366 1.16 -3.66 -16.31
N ASP A 367 2.14 -2.81 -16.05
CA ASP A 367 1.97 -1.55 -15.32
C ASP A 367 1.13 -0.53 -16.12
N ASN A 368 1.26 -0.50 -17.45
CA ASN A 368 0.52 0.42 -18.32
C ASN A 368 -0.96 0.02 -18.51
N TYR A 369 -1.25 -1.26 -18.67
CA TYR A 369 -2.61 -1.78 -18.84
C TYR A 369 -3.19 -2.36 -17.54
N GLN A 370 -2.63 -1.92 -16.41
CA GLN A 370 -2.93 -2.41 -15.09
C GLN A 370 -4.43 -2.28 -14.79
N GLN A 371 -5.12 -3.41 -14.57
CA GLN A 371 -6.51 -3.44 -14.11
C GLN A 371 -6.62 -2.88 -12.68
N SER A 372 -6.97 -1.61 -12.55
CA SER A 372 -7.27 -1.01 -11.25
C SER A 372 -8.53 -1.64 -10.65
N ALA A 373 -8.57 -1.84 -9.34
CA ALA A 373 -9.85 -2.15 -8.69
C ALA A 373 -10.78 -0.93 -8.84
N TRP A 374 -12.10 -1.14 -8.69
CA TRP A 374 -13.08 -0.05 -8.83
C TRP A 374 -12.74 1.19 -7.98
N MET A 375 -12.31 1.01 -6.72
CA MET A 375 -11.88 2.13 -5.87
C MET A 375 -10.61 2.83 -6.39
N ASP A 376 -9.64 2.08 -6.88
CA ASP A 376 -8.40 2.66 -7.43
C ASP A 376 -8.68 3.40 -8.74
N TRP A 377 -9.64 2.91 -9.53
CA TRP A 377 -10.14 3.58 -10.73
C TRP A 377 -10.87 4.88 -10.39
N LEU A 378 -11.77 4.87 -9.40
CA LEU A 378 -12.44 6.09 -8.92
C LEU A 378 -11.43 7.13 -8.42
N GLN A 379 -10.41 6.70 -7.66
CA GLN A 379 -9.32 7.58 -7.22
C GLN A 379 -8.58 8.21 -8.40
N LYS A 380 -8.26 7.42 -9.43
CA LYS A 380 -7.62 7.91 -10.66
C LYS A 380 -8.51 8.91 -11.40
N GLN A 381 -9.81 8.62 -11.55
CA GLN A 381 -10.75 9.53 -12.21
C GLN A 381 -10.93 10.83 -11.42
N ALA A 382 -11.02 10.76 -10.09
CA ALA A 382 -11.09 11.93 -9.23
C ALA A 382 -9.83 12.80 -9.34
N LEU A 383 -8.63 12.19 -9.43
CA LEU A 383 -7.37 12.91 -9.67
C LEU A 383 -7.33 13.60 -11.04
N LEU A 384 -8.05 13.07 -12.04
CA LEU A 384 -8.23 13.69 -13.36
C LEU A 384 -9.31 14.78 -13.36
N GLY A 385 -9.93 15.08 -12.22
CA GLY A 385 -10.95 16.12 -12.08
C GLY A 385 -12.39 15.64 -12.22
N ASN A 386 -12.66 14.33 -12.24
CA ASN A 386 -14.03 13.81 -12.26
C ASN A 386 -14.71 13.98 -10.88
N GLU A 387 -15.57 14.98 -10.77
CA GLU A 387 -16.30 15.30 -9.54
C GLU A 387 -17.27 14.21 -9.09
N GLU A 388 -17.92 13.52 -10.03
CA GLU A 388 -18.83 12.41 -9.71
C GLU A 388 -18.07 11.28 -9.03
N ALA A 389 -16.89 10.92 -9.54
CA ALA A 389 -16.03 9.91 -8.93
C ALA A 389 -15.58 10.33 -7.53
N LEU A 390 -15.21 11.60 -7.33
CA LEU A 390 -14.85 12.14 -6.02
C LEU A 390 -16.03 12.10 -5.04
N SER A 391 -17.24 12.42 -5.51
CA SER A 391 -18.45 12.36 -4.70
C SER A 391 -18.72 10.93 -4.19
N VAL A 392 -18.59 9.92 -5.07
CA VAL A 392 -18.78 8.50 -4.73
C VAL A 392 -17.80 8.05 -3.64
N LEU A 393 -16.54 8.50 -3.70
CA LEU A 393 -15.55 8.23 -2.66
C LEU A 393 -15.95 8.87 -1.32
N ARG A 394 -16.31 10.16 -1.32
CA ARG A 394 -16.69 10.94 -0.13
C ARG A 394 -17.93 10.40 0.60
N PHE A 395 -18.92 9.92 -0.15
CA PHE A 395 -20.15 9.36 0.43
C PHE A 395 -19.90 8.11 1.27
N ARG A 396 -18.78 7.40 1.08
CA ARG A 396 -18.40 6.22 1.87
C ARG A 396 -17.68 6.59 3.16
N GLY A 397 -16.90 7.66 3.13
CA GLY A 397 -15.99 8.11 4.19
C GLY A 397 -16.61 9.04 5.24
N ALA A 398 -17.92 9.25 5.24
CA ALA A 398 -18.59 10.21 6.13
C ALA A 398 -18.59 9.77 7.61
N ARG A 399 -17.41 9.76 8.24
CA ARG A 399 -17.21 9.76 9.69
C ARG A 399 -16.61 11.13 10.07
N SER A 400 -17.42 11.96 10.72
CA SER A 400 -17.00 13.29 11.20
C SER A 400 -16.51 13.20 12.65
N SER A 401 -15.31 13.75 12.93
CA SER A 401 -14.83 14.24 14.24
C SER A 401 -13.37 14.77 14.12
N THR A 402 -12.69 15.36 15.12
CA THR A 402 -12.96 16.50 16.05
C THR A 402 -11.61 17.21 16.37
N ILE A 403 -10.62 17.19 15.47
CA ILE A 403 -9.28 17.76 15.76
C ILE A 403 -8.81 18.64 14.60
N ASN A 404 -8.46 19.91 14.92
CA ASN A 404 -7.88 20.93 14.04
C ASN A 404 -8.65 21.08 12.71
N ILE A 405 -9.94 21.35 12.85
CA ILE A 405 -10.92 21.47 11.77
C ILE A 405 -11.15 22.96 11.46
N ILE A 406 -11.20 23.28 10.17
CA ILE A 406 -11.83 24.50 9.67
C ILE A 406 -13.07 24.09 8.87
N ASN A 407 -14.22 24.65 9.21
CA ASN A 407 -15.51 24.41 8.57
C ASN A 407 -16.28 25.72 8.34
N GLY A 408 -17.28 25.68 7.44
CA GLY A 408 -18.15 26.82 7.14
C GLY A 408 -19.49 26.78 7.83
N ALA A 409 -20.12 27.94 7.96
CA ALA A 409 -21.55 28.07 8.29
C ALA A 409 -22.49 27.74 7.09
N ARG A 410 -21.96 27.72 5.85
CA ARG A 410 -22.69 27.31 4.63
C ARG A 410 -22.19 25.97 4.08
N GLU A 411 -23.04 25.30 3.30
CA GLU A 411 -22.61 24.17 2.45
C GLU A 411 -21.52 24.63 1.48
N ALA A 412 -20.52 23.77 1.27
CA ALA A 412 -19.33 24.10 0.50
C ALA A 412 -19.66 24.39 -0.97
N ASP A 413 -19.18 25.52 -1.50
CA ASP A 413 -19.23 25.80 -2.93
C ASP A 413 -18.31 24.83 -3.69
N LYS A 414 -18.75 24.39 -4.87
CA LYS A 414 -18.05 23.37 -5.69
C LYS A 414 -16.82 23.92 -6.44
N ASN A 415 -16.43 25.16 -6.18
CA ASN A 415 -15.42 25.82 -7.00
C ASN A 415 -14.02 25.21 -6.78
N PRO A 416 -13.25 24.98 -7.86
CA PRO A 416 -11.86 24.56 -7.75
C PRO A 416 -11.06 25.62 -6.99
N ILE A 417 -10.33 25.18 -5.98
CA ILE A 417 -9.46 26.04 -5.17
C ILE A 417 -8.27 26.49 -6.03
N PRO A 418 -8.12 27.80 -6.36
CA PRO A 418 -7.05 28.30 -7.22
C PRO A 418 -5.65 28.01 -6.63
N ASN A 419 -4.67 27.75 -7.51
CA ASN A 419 -3.25 27.55 -7.17
C ASN A 419 -2.90 26.38 -6.23
N SER A 420 -3.80 25.41 -6.00
CA SER A 420 -3.53 24.24 -5.17
C SER A 420 -3.17 23.00 -6.01
N ARG A 421 -1.97 22.43 -5.80
CA ARG A 421 -1.59 21.15 -6.42
C ARG A 421 -2.09 20.00 -5.55
N ILE A 422 -2.94 19.14 -6.12
CA ILE A 422 -3.39 17.91 -5.48
C ILE A 422 -2.19 16.94 -5.44
N ASP A 423 -1.81 16.49 -4.24
CA ASP A 423 -0.78 15.46 -4.05
C ASP A 423 -1.38 14.05 -4.17
N ASN A 424 -2.51 13.81 -3.50
CA ASN A 424 -3.20 12.53 -3.52
C ASN A 424 -4.69 12.68 -3.12
N ILE A 425 -5.52 11.73 -3.51
CA ILE A 425 -6.91 11.59 -3.02
C ILE A 425 -7.00 10.23 -2.31
N THR A 426 -7.55 10.14 -1.10
CA THR A 426 -7.68 8.87 -0.38
C THR A 426 -8.84 8.02 -0.93
N LYS A 427 -8.93 6.74 -0.52
CA LYS A 427 -10.06 5.87 -0.89
C LYS A 427 -11.37 6.28 -0.21
N GLU A 428 -11.32 7.17 0.79
CA GLU A 428 -12.48 7.79 1.42
C GLU A 428 -12.86 9.13 0.78
N GLY A 429 -12.13 9.58 -0.24
CA GLY A 429 -12.40 10.83 -0.96
C GLY A 429 -11.83 12.08 -0.28
N THR A 430 -10.90 11.91 0.66
CA THR A 430 -10.14 13.02 1.23
C THR A 430 -9.10 13.49 0.22
N VAL A 431 -9.21 14.74 -0.22
CA VAL A 431 -8.24 15.38 -1.12
C VAL A 431 -7.10 15.93 -0.27
N ILE A 432 -5.87 15.57 -0.59
CA ILE A 432 -4.66 16.05 0.08
C ILE A 432 -4.00 17.08 -0.83
N TYR A 433 -4.11 18.34 -0.44
CA TYR A 433 -3.45 19.46 -1.09
C TYR A 433 -2.08 19.69 -0.47
N ARG A 434 -1.12 20.07 -1.33
CA ARG A 434 0.18 20.55 -0.88
C ARG A 434 0.32 22.04 -1.09
N VAL A 435 0.64 22.74 -0.01
CA VAL A 435 0.99 24.15 -0.01
C VAL A 435 2.33 24.29 0.70
N GLY A 436 3.42 24.46 -0.06
CA GLY A 436 4.75 24.52 0.51
C GLY A 436 5.10 23.26 1.32
N PRO A 437 5.48 23.38 2.61
CA PRO A 437 5.71 22.25 3.51
C PRO A 437 4.44 21.79 4.26
N CYS A 438 3.31 22.48 4.10
CA CYS A 438 2.05 22.16 4.76
C CYS A 438 1.19 21.21 3.92
N SER A 439 0.55 20.26 4.60
CA SER A 439 -0.46 19.37 4.03
C SER A 439 -1.85 19.72 4.55
N ILE A 440 -2.78 19.97 3.62
CA ILE A 440 -4.18 20.28 3.90
C ILE A 440 -5.02 19.13 3.39
N ARG A 441 -5.77 18.51 4.29
CA ARG A 441 -6.66 17.38 4.01
C ARG A 441 -8.10 17.87 3.96
N ASP A 442 -8.79 17.55 2.88
CA ASP A 442 -10.14 17.99 2.59
C ASP A 442 -11.07 16.80 2.37
N ASN A 443 -12.00 16.58 3.29
CA ASN A 443 -12.96 15.49 3.18
C ASN A 443 -14.31 15.89 2.57
N GLY A 444 -14.43 17.11 2.02
CA GLY A 444 -15.72 17.62 1.52
C GLY A 444 -16.37 18.63 2.48
N LYS A 445 -16.31 18.36 3.78
CA LYS A 445 -17.03 19.12 4.83
C LYS A 445 -16.11 19.93 5.72
N VAL A 446 -14.87 19.47 5.90
CA VAL A 446 -13.88 20.08 6.79
C VAL A 446 -12.51 20.08 6.14
N PHE A 447 -11.73 21.12 6.43
CA PHE A 447 -10.29 21.11 6.21
C PHE A 447 -9.55 20.75 7.49
N LYS A 448 -8.59 19.83 7.35
CA LYS A 448 -7.69 19.39 8.41
C LYS A 448 -6.26 19.75 8.05
N ILE A 449 -5.56 20.39 8.98
CA ILE A 449 -4.20 20.88 8.80
C ILE A 449 -3.27 20.01 9.65
N SER A 450 -2.41 19.22 9.00
CA SER A 450 -1.56 18.24 9.68
C SER A 450 -0.14 18.75 10.03
N LYS A 451 0.40 19.70 9.27
CA LYS A 451 1.80 20.19 9.40
C LYS A 451 1.95 21.67 9.04
N ALA A 452 1.23 22.57 9.72
CA ALA A 452 1.46 23.99 9.55
C ALA A 452 2.79 24.39 10.22
N LEU A 453 3.77 24.84 9.42
CA LEU A 453 5.11 25.19 9.87
C LEU A 453 5.34 26.71 9.92
N SER A 454 4.52 27.50 9.22
CA SER A 454 4.62 28.96 9.16
C SER A 454 3.24 29.67 9.15
N LYS A 455 3.24 30.98 9.38
CA LYS A 455 2.02 31.81 9.27
C LYS A 455 1.58 31.93 7.81
N GLU A 456 2.51 31.93 6.88
CA GLU A 456 2.28 31.98 5.43
C GLU A 456 1.54 30.71 4.95
N ASP A 457 1.90 29.53 5.46
CA ASP A 457 1.20 28.28 5.14
C ASP A 457 -0.24 28.29 5.65
N LEU A 458 -0.44 28.82 6.86
CA LEU A 458 -1.76 28.98 7.46
C LEU A 458 -2.61 29.99 6.72
N LYS A 459 -2.02 31.07 6.19
CA LYS A 459 -2.72 32.05 5.34
C LYS A 459 -3.39 31.35 4.17
N VAL A 460 -2.65 30.51 3.44
CA VAL A 460 -3.21 29.78 2.30
C VAL A 460 -4.32 28.84 2.75
N ALA A 461 -4.14 28.09 3.83
CA ALA A 461 -5.19 27.23 4.35
C ALA A 461 -6.48 27.99 4.71
N ILE A 462 -6.35 29.19 5.29
CA ILE A 462 -7.49 30.07 5.60
C ILE A 462 -8.13 30.61 4.32
N GLN A 463 -7.35 30.99 3.30
CA GLN A 463 -7.87 31.44 2.01
C GLN A 463 -8.64 30.32 1.30
N MET A 464 -8.09 29.09 1.30
CA MET A 464 -8.79 27.92 0.78
C MET A 464 -10.11 27.71 1.53
N ALA A 465 -10.10 27.84 2.86
CA ALA A 465 -11.31 27.76 3.68
C ALA A 465 -12.33 28.83 3.30
N GLN A 466 -11.89 30.06 3.13
CA GLN A 466 -12.73 31.18 2.73
C GLN A 466 -13.42 30.95 1.37
N GLU A 467 -12.67 30.45 0.38
CA GLU A 467 -13.22 30.16 -0.95
C GLU A 467 -14.24 29.03 -0.93
N ARG A 468 -14.01 28.02 -0.08
CA ARG A 468 -14.88 26.85 -0.04
C ARG A 468 -16.12 27.04 0.82
N PHE A 469 -15.95 27.68 1.97
CA PHE A 469 -16.94 27.74 3.04
C PHE A 469 -17.55 29.15 3.19
N GLY A 470 -17.05 30.12 2.44
CA GLY A 470 -17.42 31.53 2.55
C GLY A 470 -16.66 32.25 3.66
N ARG A 471 -17.08 33.49 3.95
CA ARG A 471 -16.36 34.41 4.85
C ARG A 471 -16.45 34.03 6.32
N CYS A 472 -17.52 33.35 6.73
CA CYS A 472 -17.70 32.90 8.11
C CYS A 472 -17.19 31.47 8.28
N ILE A 473 -16.16 31.31 9.10
CA ILE A 473 -15.52 30.03 9.36
C ILE A 473 -15.57 29.67 10.84
N ARG A 474 -15.74 28.39 11.11
CA ARG A 474 -15.61 27.77 12.43
C ARG A 474 -14.29 27.04 12.53
N ILE A 475 -13.69 27.14 13.70
CA ILE A 475 -12.40 26.52 14.01
C ILE A 475 -12.54 25.67 15.26
N GLU A 476 -12.20 24.40 15.12
CA GLU A 476 -12.09 23.46 16.24
C GLU A 476 -10.66 22.93 16.31
N GLY A 477 -10.13 22.75 17.52
CA GLY A 477 -8.74 22.32 17.71
C GLY A 477 -8.16 22.81 19.03
N SER A 478 -6.84 22.66 19.18
CA SER A 478 -6.14 23.11 20.39
C SER A 478 -6.23 24.62 20.57
N ALA A 479 -6.18 25.10 21.81
CA ALA A 479 -6.20 26.54 22.11
C ALA A 479 -5.06 27.29 21.42
N LEU A 480 -3.87 26.68 21.34
CA LEU A 480 -2.73 27.20 20.59
C LEU A 480 -3.05 27.32 19.10
N PHE A 481 -3.64 26.29 18.50
CA PHE A 481 -4.02 26.31 17.09
C PHE A 481 -5.03 27.42 16.79
N LYS A 482 -6.11 27.53 17.57
CA LYS A 482 -7.11 28.61 17.44
C LYS A 482 -6.46 30.00 17.51
N LYS A 483 -5.56 30.20 18.49
CA LYS A 483 -4.83 31.47 18.67
C LYS A 483 -3.96 31.82 17.46
N VAL A 484 -3.20 30.85 16.94
CA VAL A 484 -2.31 31.08 15.79
C VAL A 484 -3.11 31.38 14.52
N ILE A 485 -4.23 30.71 14.29
CA ILE A 485 -5.12 31.02 13.15
C ILE A 485 -5.66 32.45 13.23
N VAL A 486 -6.20 32.87 14.38
CA VAL A 486 -6.73 34.23 14.57
C VAL A 486 -5.62 35.28 14.39
N GLN A 487 -4.43 35.04 14.93
CA GLN A 487 -3.27 35.92 14.73
C GLN A 487 -2.86 36.02 13.26
N THR A 488 -2.92 34.92 12.52
CA THR A 488 -2.55 34.85 11.11
C THR A 488 -3.56 35.60 10.25
N ALA A 489 -4.86 35.41 10.52
CA ALA A 489 -5.95 36.13 9.87
C ALA A 489 -5.84 37.65 10.05
N ALA A 490 -5.59 38.10 11.28
CA ALA A 490 -5.40 39.53 11.58
C ALA A 490 -4.13 40.09 10.92
N PHE A 491 -3.00 39.37 11.00
CA PHE A 491 -1.72 39.80 10.45
C PHE A 491 -1.76 40.01 8.94
N PHE A 492 -2.41 39.08 8.21
CA PHE A 492 -2.57 39.18 6.76
C PHE A 492 -3.82 39.96 6.33
N LYS A 493 -4.56 40.56 7.27
CA LYS A 493 -5.81 41.31 7.03
C LYS A 493 -6.79 40.52 6.16
N LEU A 494 -6.95 39.23 6.48
CA LEU A 494 -7.85 38.34 5.73
C LEU A 494 -9.31 38.71 6.00
N ASN A 495 -10.11 38.68 4.95
CA ASN A 495 -11.50 39.11 4.97
C ASN A 495 -12.45 37.99 5.42
N ILE A 496 -12.25 37.55 6.66
CA ILE A 496 -12.99 36.43 7.28
C ILE A 496 -13.53 36.83 8.65
N THR A 497 -14.58 36.13 9.09
CA THR A 497 -15.17 36.21 10.43
C THR A 497 -15.22 34.84 11.06
N PHE A 498 -15.16 34.78 12.40
CA PHE A 498 -15.25 33.55 13.16
C PHE A 498 -16.64 33.34 13.76
N GLU A 499 -17.18 32.12 13.69
CA GLU A 499 -18.46 31.77 14.32
C GLU A 499 -18.41 31.89 15.85
N ASP A 500 -17.26 31.61 16.46
CA ASP A 500 -17.04 31.77 17.90
C ASP A 500 -16.80 33.25 18.25
N ILE A 501 -17.73 33.83 19.01
CA ILE A 501 -17.74 35.24 19.43
C ILE A 501 -16.41 35.62 20.10
N ASN A 502 -15.83 34.74 20.92
CA ASN A 502 -14.59 35.05 21.64
C ASN A 502 -13.40 35.13 20.68
N LEU A 503 -13.37 34.28 19.65
CA LEU A 503 -12.32 34.32 18.62
C LEU A 503 -12.46 35.55 17.73
N GLU A 504 -13.70 35.94 17.39
CA GLU A 504 -13.96 37.14 16.59
C GLU A 504 -13.60 38.42 17.34
N LEU A 505 -13.95 38.53 18.62
CA LEU A 505 -13.51 39.66 19.46
C LEU A 505 -11.98 39.73 19.55
N HIS A 506 -11.30 38.59 19.67
CA HIS A 506 -9.84 38.55 19.65
C HIS A 506 -9.27 38.99 18.29
N HIS A 507 -9.88 38.55 17.19
CA HIS A 507 -9.51 38.93 15.83
C HIS A 507 -9.61 40.44 15.60
N GLN A 508 -10.74 41.04 15.96
CA GLN A 508 -10.97 42.48 15.81
C GLN A 508 -10.01 43.31 16.66
N ASN A 509 -9.78 42.92 17.92
CA ASN A 509 -8.81 43.57 18.80
C ASN A 509 -7.38 43.55 18.21
N LEU A 510 -6.99 42.46 17.56
CA LEU A 510 -5.68 42.37 16.89
C LEU A 510 -5.60 43.26 15.65
N ILE A 511 -6.65 43.31 14.83
CA ILE A 511 -6.71 44.20 13.65
C ILE A 511 -6.60 45.67 14.09
N THR A 512 -7.36 46.08 15.10
CA THR A 512 -7.32 47.47 15.63
C THR A 512 -5.94 47.84 16.16
N ARG A 513 -5.27 46.92 16.88
CA ARG A 513 -3.89 47.14 17.37
C ARG A 513 -2.84 47.21 16.26
N LEU A 514 -3.03 46.47 15.17
CA LEU A 514 -2.11 46.52 14.03
C LEU A 514 -2.29 47.83 13.26
N ASN A 515 -3.54 48.25 13.02
CA ASN A 515 -3.84 49.51 12.33
C ASN A 515 -3.37 50.73 13.13
N SER A 516 -3.48 50.73 14.47
CA SER A 516 -2.99 51.85 15.28
C SER A 516 -1.46 51.98 15.28
N LYS A 517 -0.74 50.86 15.16
CA LYS A 517 0.73 50.86 15.01
C LYS A 517 1.20 51.30 13.62
N GLU A 518 0.47 50.96 12.57
CA GLU A 518 0.74 51.46 11.21
C GLU A 518 0.53 52.97 11.12
N ASN A 519 -0.58 53.49 11.67
CA ASN A 519 -0.85 54.94 11.69
C ASN A 519 0.22 55.74 12.46
N ASN A 520 0.74 55.21 13.59
CA ASN A 520 1.82 55.85 14.34
C ASN A 520 3.17 55.81 13.59
N ASN A 521 3.42 54.79 12.77
CA ASN A 521 4.64 54.69 11.96
C ASN A 521 4.58 55.54 10.68
N GLU A 522 3.40 55.75 10.09
CA GLU A 522 3.21 56.68 8.98
C GLU A 522 3.30 58.14 9.42
N GLN A 523 2.76 58.49 10.60
CA GLN A 523 2.95 59.83 11.19
C GLN A 523 4.41 60.14 11.49
N ASN A 524 5.22 59.14 11.87
CA ASN A 524 6.67 59.32 12.08
C ASN A 524 7.50 59.35 10.78
N ARG A 525 6.94 58.98 9.62
CA ARG A 525 7.59 59.09 8.30
C ARG A 525 7.28 60.41 7.57
N GLN A 526 6.28 61.16 8.03
CA GLN A 526 5.97 62.51 7.53
C GLN A 526 6.52 63.57 8.48
N LEU A 527 7.84 63.61 8.66
CA LEU A 527 8.52 64.78 9.22
C LEU A 527 9.23 65.54 8.07
N PRO A 528 8.98 66.84 7.87
CA PRO A 528 9.58 67.60 6.78
C PRO A 528 11.07 67.83 7.04
N PHE A 529 11.91 67.39 6.10
CA PHE A 529 13.31 67.78 6.00
C PHE A 529 13.42 69.21 5.46
N ASN A 530 13.75 70.17 6.33
CA ASN A 530 14.36 71.49 6.03
C ASN A 530 14.64 72.21 7.37
N ASN A 531 15.73 72.93 7.65
CA ASN A 531 17.03 73.10 7.02
C ASN A 531 17.94 73.92 8.01
N ARG A 532 19.22 73.56 8.13
CA ARG A 532 20.44 74.41 8.35
C ARG A 532 20.63 75.33 9.57
N THR A 533 21.81 75.20 10.20
CA THR A 533 22.95 76.17 10.24
C THR A 533 24.06 75.64 11.18
N ARG A 534 25.39 75.90 11.12
CA ARG A 534 26.38 76.46 10.17
C ARG A 534 27.79 76.30 10.82
N THR A 535 28.86 76.34 10.00
CA THR A 535 30.32 76.64 10.29
C THR A 535 31.26 75.48 10.70
N ARG A 536 32.52 75.32 10.23
CA ARG A 536 33.38 75.91 9.15
C ARG A 536 34.72 75.12 9.07
N ARG A 537 35.41 75.21 7.91
CA ARG A 537 36.84 74.91 7.54
C ARG A 537 37.19 73.46 7.18
N GLY A 538 37.87 73.16 6.07
CA GLY A 538 38.44 73.95 4.96
C GLY A 538 39.14 73.04 3.93
N ASN A 539 39.35 73.59 2.71
CA ASN A 539 40.41 73.36 1.69
C ASN A 539 40.93 71.93 1.40
N GLU A 540 41.21 71.46 0.18
CA GLU A 540 41.20 71.97 -1.20
C GLU A 540 41.68 70.79 -2.12
N ILE A 541 41.56 70.97 -3.44
CA ILE A 541 42.30 70.33 -4.55
C ILE A 541 41.69 69.11 -5.30
N THR A 542 41.56 69.40 -6.59
CA THR A 542 41.19 68.75 -7.85
C THR A 542 41.81 67.41 -8.24
N GLY A 543 41.11 66.66 -9.12
CA GLY A 543 41.77 65.70 -10.03
C GLY A 543 40.84 64.70 -10.75
N THR A 544 40.33 65.06 -11.93
CA THR A 544 39.71 64.18 -12.94
C THR A 544 40.73 63.29 -13.67
N ARG A 545 40.50 61.96 -13.78
CA ARG A 545 40.31 61.18 -15.03
C ARG A 545 40.49 59.64 -14.87
N LEU A 546 39.64 58.95 -15.61
CA LEU A 546 39.68 57.60 -16.21
C LEU A 546 41.06 56.90 -16.34
N LEU A 547 41.09 55.56 -16.17
CA LEU A 547 41.34 54.55 -17.22
C LEU A 547 41.51 53.11 -16.64
N ASN A 548 40.63 52.21 -17.08
CA ASN A 548 40.83 50.95 -17.80
C ASN A 548 42.00 49.95 -17.52
N VAL A 549 41.65 48.67 -17.77
CA VAL A 549 42.38 47.45 -18.24
C VAL A 549 43.15 46.48 -17.31
N ASN A 550 42.88 45.19 -17.62
CA ASN A 550 43.68 43.94 -17.55
C ASN A 550 43.61 43.13 -16.25
N ALA A 551 43.07 41.90 -16.19
CA ALA A 551 43.27 40.69 -17.01
C ALA A 551 44.72 40.20 -17.02
N PHE A 552 44.99 39.10 -16.31
CA PHE A 552 46.07 38.19 -16.67
C PHE A 552 45.67 36.73 -16.44
N ASN A 553 46.03 35.97 -17.47
CA ASN A 553 45.83 34.57 -17.75
C ASN A 553 47.22 33.92 -17.71
N GLY A 554 47.29 32.60 -17.50
CA GLY A 554 48.49 31.80 -17.74
C GLY A 554 48.45 30.48 -16.96
N GLY A 555 48.44 29.28 -17.54
CA GLY A 555 48.60 28.87 -18.93
C GLY A 555 49.70 27.81 -19.07
N GLY A 556 49.29 26.57 -19.40
CA GLY A 556 50.10 25.53 -20.04
C GLY A 556 50.96 24.66 -19.13
N THR A 557 51.28 23.39 -19.41
CA THR A 557 51.03 22.47 -20.55
C THR A 557 51.68 21.13 -20.16
N GLY A 558 51.22 19.99 -20.69
CA GLY A 558 52.04 18.76 -20.72
C GLY A 558 51.28 17.44 -20.74
N ALA A 559 51.04 16.92 -21.94
CA ALA A 559 50.59 15.56 -22.19
C ALA A 559 51.76 14.56 -22.16
N SER A 560 51.55 13.33 -21.67
CA SER A 560 52.03 12.12 -22.36
C SER A 560 51.46 10.80 -21.79
N THR A 561 51.05 9.97 -22.73
CA THR A 561 50.78 8.52 -22.75
C THR A 561 51.86 7.59 -22.20
N ARG A 562 51.44 6.47 -21.56
CA ARG A 562 51.90 5.04 -21.68
C ARG A 562 51.39 4.25 -20.45
N LEU A 563 50.53 3.23 -20.56
CA LEU A 563 50.74 1.81 -20.93
C LEU A 563 51.34 0.92 -19.81
N ILE A 564 50.66 -0.23 -19.57
CA ILE A 564 51.04 -1.54 -18.94
C ILE A 564 51.23 -1.50 -17.38
N GLU A 565 50.81 -2.43 -16.51
CA GLU A 565 50.55 -3.90 -16.47
C GLU A 565 49.47 -4.22 -15.40
N GLN A 566 48.38 -4.94 -15.69
CA GLN A 566 48.20 -6.39 -15.51
C GLN A 566 49.11 -7.12 -14.50
N HIS A 567 48.54 -7.47 -13.34
CA HIS A 567 48.82 -8.76 -12.69
C HIS A 567 47.54 -9.57 -12.46
N ASN A 568 47.73 -10.88 -12.55
CA ASN A 568 46.79 -11.90 -12.96
C ASN A 568 46.84 -13.03 -11.91
N LYS A 569 45.69 -13.69 -11.68
CA LYS A 569 45.50 -15.08 -11.18
C LYS A 569 45.62 -15.30 -9.64
N SER A 570 44.93 -16.28 -9.02
CA SER A 570 44.54 -17.62 -9.49
C SER A 570 43.38 -18.30 -8.69
N HIS A 571 42.66 -19.17 -9.42
CA HIS A 571 41.95 -20.43 -9.06
C HIS A 571 40.77 -20.43 -8.06
N ILE A 572 39.52 -20.78 -8.42
CA ILE A 572 38.94 -22.07 -8.88
C ILE A 572 38.95 -23.13 -7.78
N ASP A 573 37.74 -23.47 -7.30
CA ASP A 573 37.28 -24.85 -7.29
C ASP A 573 35.79 -24.92 -7.64
N SER A 574 35.51 -25.79 -8.61
CA SER A 574 34.18 -26.21 -9.06
C SER A 574 33.98 -27.66 -8.65
N PHE A 575 32.75 -28.10 -8.35
CA PHE A 575 32.10 -29.38 -8.70
C PHE A 575 30.76 -29.42 -7.93
N GLY A 576 29.62 -29.90 -8.43
CA GLY A 576 29.30 -30.55 -9.69
C GLY A 576 27.80 -30.42 -9.99
N GLY A 577 27.46 -30.57 -11.27
CA GLY A 577 26.08 -30.64 -11.75
C GLY A 577 25.57 -32.09 -11.84
N GLY A 578 24.25 -32.22 -11.80
CA GLY A 578 23.49 -33.39 -12.22
C GLY A 578 22.11 -32.93 -12.75
N PRO A 579 21.50 -33.63 -13.73
CA PRO A 579 20.76 -33.01 -14.83
C PRO A 579 19.24 -32.91 -14.64
N SER A 580 18.62 -32.15 -15.54
CA SER A 580 17.17 -32.03 -15.78
C SER A 580 16.60 -33.20 -16.59
N PRO A 581 15.32 -33.55 -16.38
CA PRO A 581 14.48 -34.14 -17.41
C PRO A 581 13.39 -33.16 -17.88
N GLU A 582 13.38 -32.91 -19.18
CA GLU A 582 12.21 -32.45 -19.93
C GLU A 582 11.20 -33.61 -20.04
N SER A 583 9.89 -33.33 -19.97
CA SER A 583 8.99 -33.49 -21.11
C SER A 583 7.49 -33.41 -20.75
N LYS A 584 6.73 -33.00 -21.77
CA LYS A 584 5.29 -33.20 -22.01
C LYS A 584 4.29 -32.21 -21.40
N ASN A 585 4.05 -31.16 -22.20
CA ASN A 585 2.74 -30.74 -22.69
C ASN A 585 1.53 -31.08 -21.81
N CYS A 586 1.07 -30.10 -21.03
CA CYS A 586 -0.35 -29.88 -20.78
C CYS A 586 -0.61 -28.38 -20.83
N LEU A 587 -1.37 -27.96 -21.83
CA LEU A 587 -1.91 -26.62 -22.00
C LEU A 587 -2.85 -26.30 -20.83
N ARG A 588 -2.48 -25.36 -19.96
CA ARG A 588 -3.42 -24.53 -19.19
C ARG A 588 -2.80 -23.17 -18.98
N ASN A 589 -3.44 -22.13 -19.52
CA ASN A 589 -3.56 -20.76 -18.97
C ASN A 589 -4.08 -19.81 -20.06
N LEU A 590 -5.40 -19.83 -20.27
CA LEU A 590 -6.16 -18.65 -20.68
C LEU A 590 -6.78 -18.09 -19.40
N SER A 591 -6.46 -16.84 -19.07
CA SER A 591 -6.99 -16.16 -17.88
C SER A 591 -8.41 -15.64 -18.15
N GLN A 592 -9.39 -16.42 -17.72
CA GLN A 592 -10.75 -15.93 -17.47
C GLN A 592 -10.97 -15.79 -15.96
N LEU A 593 -11.47 -14.60 -15.60
CA LEU A 593 -12.19 -14.24 -14.38
C LEU A 593 -11.38 -13.91 -13.11
N SER A 594 -11.52 -12.63 -12.76
CA SER A 594 -11.35 -12.04 -11.44
C SER A 594 -12.45 -12.55 -10.49
N MET A 595 -12.32 -13.74 -9.88
CA MET A 595 -13.19 -14.19 -8.76
C MET A 595 -12.51 -15.16 -7.79
N VAL A 596 -12.94 -15.13 -6.52
CA VAL A 596 -12.63 -16.17 -5.53
C VAL A 596 -13.31 -17.46 -6.00
N GLN A 597 -12.54 -18.36 -6.57
CA GLN A 597 -12.98 -19.70 -6.98
C GLN A 597 -12.26 -20.75 -6.13
N PHE A 598 -12.97 -21.78 -5.69
CA PHE A 598 -12.35 -22.96 -5.12
C PHE A 598 -11.96 -23.95 -6.22
N THR A 599 -10.81 -23.73 -6.86
CA THR A 599 -10.06 -24.77 -7.58
C THR A 599 -9.04 -25.41 -6.62
N GLN A 600 -8.63 -26.65 -6.88
CA GLN A 600 -7.90 -27.56 -5.97
C GLN A 600 -6.50 -27.12 -5.46
N ARG A 601 -6.07 -25.87 -5.58
CA ARG A 601 -4.86 -25.34 -4.93
C ARG A 601 -5.10 -23.90 -4.48
N SER A 602 -4.62 -23.55 -3.30
CA SER A 602 -4.92 -22.31 -2.59
C SER A 602 -4.39 -21.07 -3.30
N GLU A 603 -5.29 -20.33 -3.97
CA GLU A 603 -5.06 -18.95 -4.39
C GLU A 603 -6.26 -18.05 -3.94
N MET A 604 -6.00 -16.89 -3.32
CA MET A 604 -6.87 -15.91 -2.64
C MET A 604 -6.80 -14.57 -3.38
N LEU A 605 -7.86 -14.16 -4.08
CA LEU A 605 -7.95 -12.81 -4.67
C LEU A 605 -7.40 -11.69 -3.76
N LEU A 606 -6.22 -11.21 -4.12
CA LEU A 606 -5.79 -9.85 -3.91
C LEU A 606 -6.13 -9.08 -5.17
N SER A 607 -6.38 -7.79 -5.05
CA SER A 607 -6.25 -6.85 -6.15
C SER A 607 -4.93 -7.14 -6.88
N GLY A 608 -5.01 -7.75 -8.07
CA GLY A 608 -3.84 -8.25 -8.81
C GLY A 608 -2.89 -7.17 -9.31
N ASN A 609 -3.09 -5.94 -8.85
CA ASN A 609 -2.49 -4.70 -9.32
C ASN A 609 -2.16 -3.76 -8.16
N VAL A 610 -1.68 -4.35 -7.08
CA VAL A 610 -0.70 -3.76 -6.16
C VAL A 610 0.42 -4.81 -6.12
N HIS A 611 1.70 -4.43 -6.16
CA HIS A 611 2.79 -5.41 -6.01
C HIS A 611 2.57 -6.24 -4.73
N GLY A 612 2.05 -7.45 -4.90
CA GLY A 612 1.35 -8.17 -3.83
C GLY A 612 1.27 -9.64 -4.18
N GLN A 613 2.44 -10.28 -4.29
CA GLN A 613 2.50 -11.72 -4.44
C GLN A 613 2.40 -12.37 -3.07
N LEU A 614 1.16 -12.61 -2.71
CA LEU A 614 0.81 -13.04 -1.39
C LEU A 614 -0.30 -14.11 -1.57
N GLU A 615 -0.01 -15.44 -1.49
CA GLU A 615 -0.87 -16.59 -1.04
C GLU A 615 -0.13 -17.69 -0.28
N ARG A 616 -0.87 -18.27 0.69
CA ARG A 616 -0.41 -18.95 1.92
C ARG A 616 0.24 -20.31 1.67
N GLN A 617 1.35 -20.56 2.35
CA GLN A 617 1.60 -21.85 3.04
C GLN A 617 2.00 -21.55 4.49
N ARG A 618 1.23 -22.07 5.45
CA ARG A 618 1.73 -22.22 6.83
C ARG A 618 2.76 -23.35 6.81
N THR A 619 3.83 -23.18 7.57
CA THR A 619 4.66 -24.29 8.03
C THR A 619 3.79 -25.32 8.73
N GLU A 620 3.97 -26.60 8.39
CA GLU A 620 3.40 -27.71 9.15
C GLU A 620 3.88 -27.62 10.61
N PHE A 621 2.95 -27.70 11.55
CA PHE A 621 3.30 -27.91 12.95
C PHE A 621 3.78 -29.35 13.09
N ASN A 622 5.05 -29.54 13.41
CA ASN A 622 5.55 -30.83 13.89
C ASN A 622 5.00 -31.11 15.30
N HIS A 623 3.76 -31.56 15.40
CA HIS A 623 3.28 -32.26 16.59
C HIS A 623 3.70 -33.73 16.52
N LYS A 624 5.00 -33.98 16.72
CA LYS A 624 5.52 -35.31 17.05
C LYS A 624 6.33 -35.25 18.34
N LEU A 625 5.67 -34.86 19.42
CA LEU A 625 6.07 -35.26 20.78
C LEU A 625 4.79 -35.64 21.53
N ARG A 626 4.19 -36.76 21.14
CA ARG A 626 3.32 -37.54 22.02
C ARG A 626 4.05 -38.84 22.28
N ARG A 627 4.57 -39.01 23.50
CA ARG A 627 5.14 -40.27 23.99
C ARG A 627 4.14 -41.39 23.73
N LYS A 628 4.59 -42.52 23.18
CA LYS A 628 3.81 -43.76 23.14
C LYS A 628 3.58 -44.20 24.58
N VAL A 629 2.33 -44.15 25.04
CA VAL A 629 1.93 -44.91 26.22
C VAL A 629 1.90 -46.37 25.78
N SER A 630 2.78 -47.18 26.34
CA SER A 630 2.80 -48.63 26.17
C SER A 630 1.48 -49.20 26.66
N ARG A 631 0.71 -49.81 25.76
CA ARG A 631 -0.48 -50.59 26.10
C ARG A 631 0.01 -52.00 26.47
N SER A 632 -0.17 -52.39 27.72
CA SER A 632 0.06 -53.74 28.22
C SER A 632 -0.94 -54.72 27.59
N GLU A 633 -0.44 -55.81 27.03
CA GLU A 633 -1.24 -56.96 26.59
C GLU A 633 -1.79 -57.74 27.79
N PRO A 634 -3.00 -58.31 27.72
CA PRO A 634 -3.50 -59.24 28.73
C PRO A 634 -2.94 -60.65 28.48
N LYS A 635 -2.39 -61.27 29.54
CA LYS A 635 -2.02 -62.68 29.58
C LYS A 635 -3.28 -63.55 29.50
N ASN A 636 -3.35 -64.41 28.49
CA ASN A 636 -4.27 -65.55 28.45
C ASN A 636 -3.75 -66.64 29.39
N PHE A 637 -4.50 -66.96 30.45
CA PHE A 637 -4.42 -68.25 31.12
C PHE A 637 -5.41 -69.20 30.44
N LYS A 638 -4.92 -70.31 29.89
CA LYS A 638 -5.73 -71.48 29.55
C LYS A 638 -5.75 -72.40 30.77
N LEU A 639 -6.95 -72.84 31.15
CA LEU A 639 -7.16 -74.06 31.92
C LEU A 639 -7.19 -75.24 30.94
N ASP A 640 -6.64 -76.35 31.43
CA ASP A 640 -6.47 -77.70 30.87
C ASP A 640 -5.10 -78.00 30.26
#